data_AF-A0A8X7P1B8-F1
#
_entry.id   AF-A0A8X7P1B8-F1
#
_cell.length_a   1.000
_cell.length_b   1.000
_cell.length_c   1.000
_cell.angle_alpha   90.00
_cell.angle_beta   90.00
_cell.angle_gamma   90.00
#
_symmetry.space_group_name_H-M   'P 1'
#
loop_
_entity.id
_entity.type
_entity.pdbx_description
1 polymer ?
#
loop_
_entity_poly.entity_id
_entity_poly.type
_entity_poly.pdbx_seq_one_letter_code
_entity_poly.pdbx_strand_id
1 'polypeptide(L)'
;MVRSKAPGKKQQKKGIDFKKIKRKLGRKLPPPKNATNTEIKSQAIVLPEQSVGADKSGFATSKKGLTLEELLKQTSHHNAKVRKNALHGIKDLLEHNPAELHTLKYAIVDKLRERISDDDKSVRDTFYLLFDSKIFPSCLEDNQGLMVSRLMPCIFLAMAESSIDVRLMAFKFLHLVVKHCPPTFSLYADKILENYKDIIQKNHFYVQDRSKLNVALSGLAHCLSLLPCDESDTESHKESETLLAYEQDATKESARFAHVSGRLKEIVGVLINCFQDFIPLIHTPGGFDEKSFSCLHHILCSIGYAITFSIRMHIQRQRTMWLPASEDVTLLILDQDIAPIISKKLLGSFPLNPENNLSGKVDERYFILNSVLGEIFLEVSDWSHLSTDLCNRFLVFIENTLLDKINRSNGHRKPIPKPIHEKTLLALLPSVPKLILRMDIDWRENLLQAFTITFNDCKPESPLTLACISVVRNVIIPNGDIHYLSASDPTVNNYQSAWVNKLPSLLNQLGDKHPLSSQAVLKLLLDLGRVGCLNASPTFEQDIIKFFNPCSQGEGDMSGGAFARLPREAQDLALSFLYYFSINNFSSPLLESIVSCCLYPQLEPAVLYRIVDVVHDAYKAGYIQITDHFSFLISLISRFKVVPEKDQLAMECNEQETYRGTLKELTERVCSRLLSMGDGSLVLQILEKVLLEQINLKPALDNGCAILRIISTLDSKPTTLSESSITTLSGFLPGYLIDIVKCIPEDKESSSLYNETCHYYLLPCYFMFDRSSKLTEEVLKRMQSIVSENTKALESVQDRESGRNSLDLIQSVVSVVLLMHNDVKVRKIISSSKSEIDLILQNVISLQSSGSTSLTVEGKHMMKMAGERLKIASKSLLT
;
A
#
# COMPACT_ATOMS: atom_id res chain seq x y z
N MET A 1 -25.72 -87.49 -31.43
CA MET A 1 -25.96 -88.66 -30.54
C MET A 1 -26.22 -88.09 -29.16
N VAL A 2 -27.33 -88.27 -28.45
CA VAL A 2 -28.23 -89.43 -28.24
C VAL A 2 -29.70 -88.96 -28.20
N ARG A 3 -30.60 -89.77 -28.76
CA ARG A 3 -32.07 -89.63 -28.78
C ARG A 3 -32.69 -90.23 -27.51
N SER A 4 -33.82 -89.70 -27.06
CA SER A 4 -34.89 -90.51 -26.45
C SER A 4 -36.27 -90.06 -26.94
N LYS A 5 -37.08 -91.04 -27.34
CA LYS A 5 -38.39 -90.93 -28.01
C LYS A 5 -39.54 -91.04 -27.00
N ALA A 6 -40.67 -90.43 -27.39
CA ALA A 6 -41.95 -90.25 -26.67
C ALA A 6 -42.70 -91.52 -26.23
N PRO A 7 -43.65 -91.41 -25.28
CA PRO A 7 -44.63 -92.45 -24.99
C PRO A 7 -45.93 -92.29 -25.81
N GLY A 8 -46.60 -93.42 -26.03
CA GLY A 8 -47.61 -93.65 -27.07
C GLY A 8 -49.02 -93.05 -26.85
N LYS A 9 -49.68 -92.78 -27.98
CA LYS A 9 -51.10 -92.41 -28.10
C LYS A 9 -51.99 -93.65 -27.86
N LYS A 10 -52.88 -93.57 -26.86
CA LYS A 10 -54.05 -94.47 -26.74
C LYS A 10 -55.14 -94.05 -27.74
N GLN A 11 -55.67 -95.05 -28.45
CA GLN A 11 -56.76 -94.95 -29.42
C GLN A 11 -58.03 -94.33 -28.82
N GLN A 12 -58.60 -93.33 -29.50
CA GLN A 12 -59.94 -92.81 -29.21
C GLN A 12 -61.00 -93.71 -29.88
N LYS A 13 -61.91 -94.26 -29.06
CA LYS A 13 -63.17 -94.86 -29.53
C LYS A 13 -64.12 -93.74 -30.00
N LYS A 14 -64.63 -93.87 -31.23
CA LYS A 14 -65.75 -93.08 -31.76
C LYS A 14 -67.03 -93.30 -30.91
N GLY A 15 -67.79 -92.23 -30.69
CA GLY A 15 -69.25 -92.27 -30.51
C GLY A 15 -69.81 -92.08 -29.09
N ILE A 16 -69.75 -90.86 -28.54
CA ILE A 16 -70.82 -90.28 -27.67
C ILE A 16 -70.78 -88.74 -27.84
N ASP A 17 -71.67 -88.16 -28.64
CA ASP A 17 -71.65 -86.71 -28.95
C ASP A 17 -72.14 -85.82 -27.79
N PHE A 18 -72.88 -86.38 -26.81
CA PHE A 18 -73.28 -85.66 -25.61
C PHE A 18 -72.95 -86.42 -24.33
N LYS A 19 -71.83 -86.06 -23.69
CA LYS A 19 -71.61 -86.37 -22.28
C LYS A 19 -72.35 -85.35 -21.41
N LYS A 20 -73.38 -85.81 -20.67
CA LYS A 20 -73.94 -85.10 -19.50
C LYS A 20 -72.98 -85.30 -18.33
N ILE A 21 -72.45 -84.20 -17.79
CA ILE A 21 -71.60 -84.24 -16.59
C ILE A 21 -72.50 -84.60 -15.39
N LYS A 22 -72.11 -85.62 -14.61
CA LYS A 22 -72.86 -86.02 -13.40
C LYS A 22 -72.98 -84.82 -12.44
N ARG A 23 -74.20 -84.55 -11.95
CA ARG A 23 -74.47 -83.51 -10.94
C ARG A 23 -73.61 -83.77 -9.71
N LYS A 24 -72.66 -82.87 -9.41
CA LYS A 24 -71.97 -82.81 -8.11
C LYS A 24 -72.74 -81.83 -7.23
N LEU A 25 -73.36 -82.34 -6.17
CA LEU A 25 -74.08 -81.53 -5.18
C LEU A 25 -73.11 -80.50 -4.55
N GLY A 26 -73.54 -79.25 -4.42
CA GLY A 26 -72.77 -78.16 -3.79
C GLY A 26 -71.91 -77.27 -4.71
N ARG A 27 -71.87 -77.48 -6.03
CA ARG A 27 -71.21 -76.55 -6.98
C ARG A 27 -72.23 -75.89 -7.91
N LYS A 28 -72.05 -74.58 -8.21
CA LYS A 28 -72.91 -73.85 -9.17
C LYS A 28 -72.95 -74.60 -10.51
N LEU A 29 -74.15 -74.75 -11.07
CA LEU A 29 -74.33 -75.43 -12.36
C LEU A 29 -73.48 -74.71 -13.42
N PRO A 30 -72.67 -75.43 -14.23
CA PRO A 30 -72.01 -74.81 -15.36
C PRO A 30 -73.08 -74.28 -16.33
N PRO A 31 -72.83 -73.12 -16.99
CA PRO A 31 -73.75 -72.56 -17.97
C PRO A 31 -74.03 -73.59 -19.09
N PRO A 32 -75.22 -73.54 -19.70
CA PRO A 32 -75.62 -74.52 -20.71
C PRO A 32 -74.64 -74.50 -21.89
N LYS A 33 -74.47 -75.64 -22.58
CA LYS A 33 -73.43 -75.82 -23.61
C LYS A 33 -73.54 -74.85 -24.80
N ASN A 34 -74.67 -74.16 -24.96
CA ASN A 34 -74.94 -73.14 -25.97
C ASN A 34 -74.68 -71.70 -25.47
N ALA A 35 -74.15 -71.51 -24.25
CA ALA A 35 -73.84 -70.19 -23.72
C ALA A 35 -72.52 -69.68 -24.31
N THR A 36 -72.58 -68.62 -25.11
CA THR A 36 -71.42 -67.89 -25.61
C THR A 36 -70.77 -67.11 -24.46
N ASN A 37 -69.50 -67.36 -24.18
CA ASN A 37 -68.75 -66.57 -23.20
C ASN A 37 -68.32 -65.23 -23.84
N THR A 38 -68.81 -64.12 -23.30
CA THR A 38 -68.52 -62.76 -23.78
C THR A 38 -67.38 -62.07 -23.01
N GLU A 39 -66.68 -62.77 -22.10
CA GLU A 39 -65.51 -62.22 -21.41
C GLU A 39 -64.29 -62.20 -22.34
N ILE A 40 -64.07 -61.05 -22.97
CA ILE A 40 -62.86 -60.77 -23.75
C ILE A 40 -61.90 -59.96 -22.85
N LYS A 41 -60.67 -60.45 -22.68
CA LYS A 41 -59.60 -59.71 -22.00
C LYS A 41 -58.61 -59.17 -23.03
N SER A 42 -58.54 -57.86 -23.17
CA SER A 42 -57.53 -57.16 -23.98
C SER A 42 -56.51 -56.48 -23.08
N GLN A 43 -55.22 -56.70 -23.33
CA GLN A 43 -54.12 -55.95 -22.72
C GLN A 43 -53.42 -55.12 -23.79
N ALA A 44 -53.10 -53.86 -23.46
CA ALA A 44 -52.39 -52.97 -24.36
C ALA A 44 -50.90 -53.35 -24.44
N ILE A 45 -50.33 -53.34 -25.65
CA ILE A 45 -48.90 -53.51 -25.87
C ILE A 45 -48.25 -52.15 -25.63
N VAL A 46 -47.45 -52.01 -24.56
CA VAL A 46 -46.63 -50.81 -24.32
C VAL A 46 -45.27 -51.02 -24.97
N LEU A 47 -45.02 -50.30 -26.06
CA LEU A 47 -43.70 -50.26 -26.70
C LEU A 47 -42.82 -49.21 -25.99
N PRO A 48 -41.53 -49.50 -25.74
CA PRO A 48 -40.63 -48.50 -25.18
C PRO A 48 -40.42 -47.37 -26.20
N GLU A 49 -40.52 -46.13 -25.72
CA GLU A 49 -40.30 -44.94 -26.55
C GLU A 49 -38.87 -44.93 -27.12
N GLN A 50 -38.79 -44.79 -28.44
CA GLN A 50 -37.53 -44.53 -29.13
C GLN A 50 -37.38 -43.00 -29.23
N SER A 51 -36.24 -42.45 -28.80
CA SER A 51 -35.96 -41.00 -28.59
C SER A 51 -36.12 -40.07 -29.80
N VAL A 52 -36.66 -40.56 -30.91
CA VAL A 52 -36.90 -39.84 -32.17
C VAL A 52 -38.18 -39.00 -32.11
N GLY A 53 -39.13 -39.35 -31.21
CA GLY A 53 -40.44 -38.68 -31.09
C GLY A 53 -40.70 -37.93 -29.77
N ALA A 54 -39.72 -37.85 -28.87
CA ALA A 54 -39.88 -37.11 -27.61
C ALA A 54 -39.93 -35.59 -27.90
N ASP A 55 -40.94 -34.90 -27.37
CA ASP A 55 -41.03 -33.44 -27.47
C ASP A 55 -39.90 -32.83 -26.62
N LYS A 56 -38.88 -32.30 -27.29
CA LYS A 56 -37.71 -31.65 -26.68
C LYS A 56 -37.89 -30.14 -26.55
N SER A 57 -39.09 -29.61 -26.82
CA SER A 57 -39.37 -28.18 -26.68
C SER A 57 -39.19 -27.75 -25.22
N GLY A 58 -38.28 -26.81 -24.99
CA GLY A 58 -37.96 -26.27 -23.66
C GLY A 58 -36.75 -26.87 -22.94
N PHE A 59 -36.09 -27.91 -23.47
CA PHE A 59 -34.85 -28.45 -22.88
C PHE A 59 -33.60 -27.99 -23.65
N ALA A 60 -32.53 -27.66 -22.93
CA ALA A 60 -31.23 -27.38 -23.53
C ALA A 60 -30.66 -28.63 -24.23
N THR A 61 -30.24 -28.48 -25.49
CA THR A 61 -29.66 -29.56 -26.29
C THR A 61 -28.26 -29.23 -26.78
N SER A 62 -27.41 -30.26 -26.90
CA SER A 62 -26.14 -30.16 -27.61
C SER A 62 -26.33 -29.96 -29.11
N LYS A 63 -25.24 -29.66 -29.85
CA LYS A 63 -25.23 -29.55 -31.32
C LYS A 63 -25.77 -30.79 -32.06
N LYS A 64 -25.85 -31.95 -31.38
CA LYS A 64 -26.39 -33.21 -31.90
C LYS A 64 -27.85 -33.46 -31.48
N GLY A 65 -28.53 -32.48 -30.90
CA GLY A 65 -29.93 -32.60 -30.45
C GLY A 65 -30.12 -33.51 -29.22
N LEU A 66 -29.04 -33.80 -28.48
CA LEU A 66 -29.10 -34.60 -27.26
C LEU A 66 -29.26 -33.71 -26.03
N THR A 67 -30.18 -34.10 -25.13
CA THR A 67 -30.40 -33.45 -23.83
C THR A 67 -29.28 -33.81 -22.84
N LEU A 68 -29.16 -33.04 -21.76
CA LEU A 68 -28.17 -33.31 -20.72
C LEU A 68 -28.35 -34.71 -20.10
N GLU A 69 -29.60 -35.16 -19.86
CA GLU A 69 -29.87 -36.48 -19.29
C GLU A 69 -29.46 -37.63 -20.23
N GLU A 70 -29.72 -37.49 -21.53
CA GLU A 70 -29.26 -38.45 -22.56
C GLU A 70 -27.73 -38.53 -22.59
N LEU A 71 -27.05 -37.38 -22.50
CA LEU A 71 -25.59 -37.32 -22.48
C LEU A 71 -24.99 -37.94 -21.21
N LEU A 72 -25.55 -37.64 -20.03
CA LEU A 72 -25.13 -38.22 -18.75
C LEU A 72 -25.36 -39.74 -18.67
N LYS A 73 -26.33 -40.28 -19.41
CA LYS A 73 -26.48 -41.74 -19.57
C LYS A 73 -25.38 -42.31 -20.45
N GLN A 74 -25.02 -41.62 -21.54
CA GLN A 74 -23.98 -42.06 -22.48
C GLN A 74 -22.56 -42.03 -21.89
N THR A 75 -22.30 -41.24 -20.84
CA THR A 75 -20.99 -41.24 -20.17
C THR A 75 -20.68 -42.55 -19.45
N SER A 76 -21.66 -43.41 -19.17
CA SER A 76 -21.46 -44.74 -18.56
C SER A 76 -21.45 -45.89 -19.59
N HIS A 77 -21.43 -45.58 -20.89
CA HIS A 77 -21.49 -46.59 -21.94
C HIS A 77 -20.19 -47.43 -22.01
N HIS A 78 -20.29 -48.72 -22.37
CA HIS A 78 -19.12 -49.61 -22.44
C HIS A 78 -18.06 -49.17 -23.47
N ASN A 79 -18.48 -48.52 -24.57
CA ASN A 79 -17.59 -48.02 -25.61
C ASN A 79 -16.99 -46.63 -25.25
N ALA A 80 -15.66 -46.54 -25.17
CA ALA A 80 -14.92 -45.32 -24.85
C ALA A 80 -15.17 -44.15 -25.82
N LYS A 81 -15.35 -44.42 -27.12
CA LYS A 81 -15.65 -43.38 -28.12
C LYS A 81 -17.01 -42.71 -27.85
N VAL A 82 -18.00 -43.50 -27.40
CA VAL A 82 -19.32 -43.00 -27.02
C VAL A 82 -19.21 -42.15 -25.76
N ARG A 83 -18.48 -42.62 -24.74
CA ARG A 83 -18.24 -41.84 -23.50
C ARG A 83 -17.55 -40.50 -23.80
N LYS A 84 -16.49 -40.52 -24.62
CA LYS A 84 -15.76 -39.31 -25.04
C LYS A 84 -16.67 -38.32 -25.79
N ASN A 85 -17.48 -38.82 -26.72
CA ASN A 85 -18.41 -37.98 -27.48
C ASN A 85 -19.49 -37.38 -26.58
N ALA A 86 -19.94 -38.13 -25.57
CA ALA A 86 -20.89 -37.64 -24.58
C ALA A 86 -20.28 -36.48 -23.76
N LEU A 87 -19.02 -36.60 -23.31
CA LEU A 87 -18.32 -35.52 -22.61
C LEU A 87 -18.14 -34.25 -23.46
N HIS A 88 -17.83 -34.40 -24.75
CA HIS A 88 -17.81 -33.26 -25.69
C HIS A 88 -19.20 -32.67 -25.87
N GLY A 89 -20.24 -33.50 -25.99
CA GLY A 89 -21.62 -33.04 -26.08
C GLY A 89 -22.07 -32.27 -24.85
N ILE A 90 -21.64 -32.67 -23.64
CA ILE A 90 -21.86 -31.91 -22.40
C ILE A 90 -21.13 -30.58 -22.47
N LYS A 91 -19.85 -30.57 -22.87
CA LYS A 91 -19.09 -29.32 -23.05
C LYS A 91 -19.79 -28.34 -23.99
N ASP A 92 -20.21 -28.82 -25.16
CA ASP A 92 -20.94 -28.04 -26.15
C ASP A 92 -22.27 -27.51 -25.58
N LEU A 93 -23.03 -28.34 -24.85
CA LEU A 93 -24.32 -27.94 -24.27
C LEU A 93 -24.13 -26.80 -23.25
N LEU A 94 -23.14 -26.94 -22.36
CA LEU A 94 -22.83 -25.93 -21.33
C LEU A 94 -22.29 -24.63 -21.93
N GLU A 95 -21.63 -24.67 -23.09
CA GLU A 95 -21.20 -23.47 -23.82
C GLU A 95 -22.37 -22.64 -24.35
N HIS A 96 -23.45 -23.29 -24.80
CA HIS A 96 -24.60 -22.60 -25.37
C HIS A 96 -25.67 -22.28 -24.32
N ASN A 97 -25.65 -22.96 -23.16
CA ASN A 97 -26.65 -22.83 -22.10
C ASN A 97 -25.98 -22.82 -20.70
N PRO A 98 -25.28 -21.74 -20.31
CA PRO A 98 -24.57 -21.68 -19.03
C PRO A 98 -25.51 -21.77 -17.80
N ALA A 99 -26.77 -21.33 -17.92
CA ALA A 99 -27.76 -21.39 -16.85
C ALA A 99 -28.10 -22.82 -16.38
N GLU A 100 -27.97 -23.82 -17.26
CA GLU A 100 -28.18 -25.23 -16.93
C GLU A 100 -27.13 -25.75 -15.94
N LEU A 101 -25.91 -25.20 -16.01
CA LEU A 101 -24.83 -25.59 -15.09
C LEU A 101 -25.16 -25.16 -13.66
N HIS A 102 -25.64 -23.93 -13.46
CA HIS A 102 -26.00 -23.44 -12.13
C HIS A 102 -27.11 -24.29 -11.49
N THR A 103 -28.09 -24.72 -12.30
CA THR A 103 -29.24 -25.51 -11.85
C THR A 103 -28.89 -26.97 -11.57
N LEU A 104 -28.05 -27.59 -12.40
CA LEU A 104 -27.79 -29.04 -12.38
C LEU A 104 -26.36 -29.43 -11.99
N LYS A 105 -25.53 -28.49 -11.51
CA LYS A 105 -24.10 -28.72 -11.14
C LYS A 105 -23.87 -29.98 -10.31
N TYR A 106 -24.66 -30.21 -9.27
CA TYR A 106 -24.45 -31.37 -8.39
C TYR A 106 -24.79 -32.69 -9.09
N ALA A 107 -25.86 -32.74 -9.89
CA ALA A 107 -26.25 -33.93 -10.63
C ALA A 107 -25.23 -34.29 -11.72
N ILE A 108 -24.71 -33.26 -12.41
CA ILE A 108 -23.63 -33.42 -13.38
C ILE A 108 -22.39 -34.00 -12.68
N VAL A 109 -21.94 -33.37 -11.58
CA VAL A 109 -20.74 -33.77 -10.85
C VAL A 109 -20.86 -35.19 -10.26
N ASP A 110 -22.00 -35.54 -9.66
CA ASP A 110 -22.23 -36.87 -9.09
C ASP A 110 -22.17 -37.98 -10.11
N LYS A 111 -22.64 -37.73 -11.33
CA LYS A 111 -22.61 -38.73 -12.40
C LYS A 111 -21.25 -38.83 -13.07
N LEU A 112 -20.59 -37.67 -13.21
CA LEU A 112 -19.34 -37.54 -13.92
C LEU A 112 -18.11 -37.95 -13.09
N ARG A 113 -18.12 -37.79 -11.76
CA ARG A 113 -16.97 -38.06 -10.88
C ARG A 113 -16.36 -39.46 -11.03
N GLU A 114 -17.15 -40.45 -11.42
CA GLU A 114 -16.66 -41.83 -11.65
C GLU A 114 -15.72 -41.93 -12.87
N ARG A 115 -15.73 -40.94 -13.77
CA ARG A 115 -14.88 -40.92 -14.97
C ARG A 115 -13.44 -40.51 -14.71
N ILE A 116 -13.10 -40.11 -13.47
CA ILE A 116 -11.72 -39.90 -13.05
C ILE A 116 -10.91 -41.20 -13.23
N SER A 117 -11.52 -42.35 -12.88
CA SER A 117 -10.91 -43.68 -12.99
C SER A 117 -11.26 -44.41 -14.29
N ASP A 118 -11.63 -43.71 -15.36
CA ASP A 118 -11.96 -44.37 -16.64
C ASP A 118 -10.71 -45.06 -17.23
N ASP A 119 -10.87 -46.26 -17.79
CA ASP A 119 -9.74 -47.03 -18.34
C ASP A 119 -9.06 -46.32 -19.54
N ASP A 120 -9.84 -45.59 -20.34
CA ASP A 120 -9.34 -44.95 -21.56
C ASP A 120 -8.73 -43.57 -21.28
N LYS A 121 -7.47 -43.39 -21.69
CA LYS A 121 -6.73 -42.13 -21.51
C LYS A 121 -7.45 -40.93 -22.15
N SER A 122 -8.00 -41.11 -23.35
CA SER A 122 -8.62 -39.99 -24.09
C SER A 122 -9.94 -39.54 -23.47
N VAL A 123 -10.67 -40.46 -22.83
CA VAL A 123 -11.85 -40.14 -22.02
C VAL A 123 -11.43 -39.34 -20.79
N ARG A 124 -10.40 -39.79 -20.05
CA ARG A 124 -9.86 -39.06 -18.88
C ARG A 124 -9.36 -37.65 -19.23
N ASP A 125 -8.63 -37.50 -20.34
CA ASP A 125 -8.12 -36.19 -20.77
C ASP A 125 -9.29 -35.24 -21.17
N THR A 126 -10.28 -35.75 -21.88
CA THR A 126 -11.49 -34.98 -22.24
C THR A 126 -12.26 -34.56 -20.99
N PHE A 127 -12.33 -35.47 -20.01
CA PHE A 127 -12.99 -35.26 -18.74
C PHE A 127 -12.30 -34.15 -17.93
N TYR A 128 -10.98 -34.19 -17.83
CA TYR A 128 -10.17 -33.15 -17.20
C TYR A 128 -10.42 -31.77 -17.83
N LEU A 129 -10.35 -31.69 -19.16
CA LEU A 129 -10.56 -30.43 -19.88
C LEU A 129 -11.97 -29.85 -19.68
N LEU A 130 -13.00 -30.68 -19.53
CA LEU A 130 -14.35 -30.23 -19.23
C LEU A 130 -14.40 -29.53 -17.85
N PHE A 131 -13.73 -30.10 -16.85
CA PHE A 131 -13.67 -29.52 -15.50
C PHE A 131 -12.85 -28.22 -15.47
N ASP A 132 -11.66 -28.24 -16.08
CA ASP A 132 -10.74 -27.10 -16.11
C ASP A 132 -11.31 -25.90 -16.89
N SER A 133 -11.95 -26.14 -18.04
CA SER A 133 -12.40 -25.05 -18.92
C SER A 133 -13.83 -24.56 -18.69
N LYS A 134 -14.71 -25.36 -18.06
CA LYS A 134 -16.15 -25.03 -17.93
C LYS A 134 -16.67 -25.13 -16.51
N ILE A 135 -16.55 -26.30 -15.88
CA ILE A 135 -17.26 -26.56 -14.62
C ILE A 135 -16.70 -25.71 -13.47
N PHE A 136 -15.38 -25.72 -13.23
CA PHE A 136 -14.79 -24.92 -12.15
C PHE A 136 -14.90 -23.40 -12.36
N PRO A 137 -14.57 -22.83 -13.54
CA PRO A 137 -14.69 -21.39 -13.76
C PRO A 137 -16.11 -20.83 -13.60
N SER A 138 -17.14 -21.63 -13.92
CA SER A 138 -18.53 -21.18 -13.85
C SER A 138 -19.16 -21.30 -12.44
N CYS A 139 -18.45 -21.91 -11.48
CA CYS A 139 -18.94 -22.14 -10.12
C CYS A 139 -18.25 -21.22 -9.08
N LEU A 140 -17.65 -20.09 -9.48
CA LEU A 140 -16.85 -19.22 -8.60
C LEU A 140 -17.60 -18.63 -7.40
N GLU A 141 -18.90 -18.37 -7.51
CA GLU A 141 -19.66 -17.60 -6.50
C GLU A 141 -20.56 -18.46 -5.57
N ASP A 142 -20.82 -19.74 -5.91
CA ASP A 142 -21.78 -20.58 -5.19
C ASP A 142 -21.16 -21.88 -4.61
N ASN A 143 -21.05 -21.98 -3.29
CA ASN A 143 -20.95 -23.26 -2.55
C ASN A 143 -20.00 -24.33 -3.15
N GLN A 144 -18.83 -23.90 -3.63
CA GLN A 144 -17.83 -24.78 -4.23
C GLN A 144 -17.41 -25.95 -3.32
N GLY A 145 -17.37 -25.71 -2.01
CA GLY A 145 -17.03 -26.74 -1.03
C GLY A 145 -17.92 -27.97 -1.09
N LEU A 146 -19.22 -27.81 -1.39
CA LEU A 146 -20.13 -28.96 -1.51
C LEU A 146 -19.83 -29.79 -2.76
N MET A 147 -19.48 -29.14 -3.87
CA MET A 147 -19.06 -29.82 -5.09
C MET A 147 -17.74 -30.57 -4.88
N VAL A 148 -16.75 -29.91 -4.26
CA VAL A 148 -15.45 -30.51 -3.95
C VAL A 148 -15.61 -31.69 -3.01
N SER A 149 -16.44 -31.58 -1.96
CA SER A 149 -16.70 -32.68 -1.03
C SER A 149 -17.24 -33.95 -1.71
N ARG A 150 -17.99 -33.81 -2.82
CA ARG A 150 -18.52 -34.91 -3.62
C ARG A 150 -17.49 -35.52 -4.59
N LEU A 151 -16.47 -34.75 -4.99
CA LEU A 151 -15.39 -35.18 -5.88
C LEU A 151 -14.26 -35.88 -5.14
N MET A 152 -13.89 -35.39 -3.95
CA MET A 152 -12.74 -35.87 -3.18
C MET A 152 -12.73 -37.39 -2.94
N PRO A 153 -13.84 -38.07 -2.59
CA PRO A 153 -13.86 -39.52 -2.42
C PRO A 153 -13.44 -40.28 -3.69
N CYS A 154 -13.92 -39.85 -4.86
CA CYS A 154 -13.54 -40.46 -6.15
C CYS A 154 -12.09 -40.17 -6.51
N ILE A 155 -11.59 -38.97 -6.19
CA ILE A 155 -10.17 -38.63 -6.35
C ILE A 155 -9.30 -39.55 -5.48
N PHE A 156 -9.64 -39.76 -4.21
CA PHE A 156 -8.90 -40.65 -3.32
C PHE A 156 -8.93 -42.12 -3.78
N LEU A 157 -10.08 -42.60 -4.25
CA LEU A 157 -10.19 -43.94 -4.83
C LEU A 157 -9.26 -44.06 -6.06
N ALA A 158 -9.25 -43.07 -6.94
CA ALA A 158 -8.40 -43.05 -8.14
C ALA A 158 -6.89 -42.92 -7.80
N MET A 159 -6.52 -42.23 -6.72
CA MET A 159 -5.13 -42.14 -6.24
C MET A 159 -4.57 -43.48 -5.75
N ALA A 160 -5.44 -44.36 -5.24
CA ALA A 160 -5.11 -45.70 -4.76
C ALA A 160 -5.24 -46.79 -5.84
N GLU A 161 -5.63 -46.43 -7.07
CA GLU A 161 -5.80 -47.37 -8.18
C GLU A 161 -4.48 -48.01 -8.59
N SER A 162 -4.51 -49.24 -9.10
CA SER A 162 -3.31 -49.96 -9.55
C SER A 162 -2.63 -49.31 -10.78
N SER A 163 -3.41 -48.66 -11.64
CA SER A 163 -2.94 -48.01 -12.87
C SER A 163 -2.32 -46.64 -12.61
N ILE A 164 -1.03 -46.50 -12.88
CA ILE A 164 -0.27 -45.24 -12.70
C ILE A 164 -0.91 -44.09 -13.47
N ASP A 165 -1.39 -44.32 -14.70
CA ASP A 165 -1.97 -43.26 -15.52
C ASP A 165 -3.33 -42.78 -14.99
N VAL A 166 -4.04 -43.62 -14.23
CA VAL A 166 -5.26 -43.23 -13.50
C VAL A 166 -4.88 -42.44 -12.25
N ARG A 167 -3.90 -42.92 -11.48
CA ARG A 167 -3.38 -42.21 -10.29
C ARG A 167 -2.90 -40.81 -10.65
N LEU A 168 -2.11 -40.65 -11.71
CA LEU A 168 -1.61 -39.35 -12.17
C LEU A 168 -2.74 -38.42 -12.61
N MET A 169 -3.78 -38.95 -13.24
CA MET A 169 -4.97 -38.16 -13.56
C MET A 169 -5.66 -37.68 -12.28
N ALA A 170 -5.77 -38.52 -11.26
CA ALA A 170 -6.32 -38.13 -9.97
C ALA A 170 -5.52 -37.00 -9.31
N PHE A 171 -4.19 -37.03 -9.37
CA PHE A 171 -3.34 -35.93 -8.89
C PHE A 171 -3.49 -34.65 -9.71
N LYS A 172 -3.67 -34.72 -11.02
CA LYS A 172 -4.01 -33.54 -11.85
C LYS A 172 -5.36 -32.95 -11.45
N PHE A 173 -6.36 -33.80 -11.20
CA PHE A 173 -7.67 -33.36 -10.70
C PHE A 173 -7.58 -32.74 -9.30
N LEU A 174 -6.77 -33.30 -8.40
CA LEU A 174 -6.51 -32.70 -7.10
C LEU A 174 -5.87 -31.31 -7.25
N HIS A 175 -4.85 -31.18 -8.09
CA HIS A 175 -4.20 -29.90 -8.36
C HIS A 175 -5.22 -28.86 -8.88
N LEU A 176 -6.11 -29.27 -9.78
CA LEU A 176 -7.19 -28.41 -10.28
C LEU A 176 -8.18 -27.99 -9.17
N VAL A 177 -8.58 -28.93 -8.31
CA VAL A 177 -9.45 -28.66 -7.14
C VAL A 177 -8.78 -27.65 -6.20
N VAL A 178 -7.51 -27.85 -5.87
CA VAL A 178 -6.77 -27.00 -4.95
C VAL A 178 -6.54 -25.60 -5.52
N LYS A 179 -6.32 -25.49 -6.84
CA LYS A 179 -6.20 -24.20 -7.53
C LYS A 179 -7.48 -23.35 -7.44
N HIS A 180 -8.65 -23.96 -7.52
CA HIS A 180 -9.94 -23.26 -7.45
C HIS A 180 -10.51 -23.17 -6.03
N CYS A 181 -10.14 -24.10 -5.14
CA CYS A 181 -10.61 -24.18 -3.76
C CYS A 181 -9.44 -24.49 -2.80
N PRO A 182 -8.54 -23.52 -2.52
CA PRO A 182 -7.34 -23.72 -1.70
C PRO A 182 -7.55 -24.37 -0.32
N PRO A 183 -8.62 -24.05 0.45
CA PRO A 183 -8.86 -24.64 1.77
C PRO A 183 -9.01 -26.18 1.78
N THR A 184 -9.28 -26.78 0.61
CA THR A 184 -9.42 -28.24 0.47
C THR A 184 -8.16 -28.99 0.90
N PHE A 185 -6.97 -28.41 0.65
CA PHE A 185 -5.71 -29.05 1.02
C PHE A 185 -5.60 -29.18 2.54
N SER A 186 -5.86 -28.11 3.29
CA SER A 186 -5.83 -28.10 4.76
C SER A 186 -6.82 -29.10 5.37
N LEU A 187 -8.01 -29.28 4.76
CA LEU A 187 -9.03 -30.20 5.24
C LEU A 187 -8.65 -31.68 5.09
N TYR A 188 -7.92 -32.04 4.04
CA TYR A 188 -7.56 -33.42 3.73
C TYR A 188 -6.04 -33.69 3.70
N ALA A 189 -5.25 -32.82 4.32
CA ALA A 189 -3.78 -32.81 4.21
C ALA A 189 -3.17 -34.19 4.50
N ASP A 190 -3.54 -34.85 5.60
CA ASP A 190 -3.01 -36.18 5.98
C ASP A 190 -3.21 -37.23 4.86
N LYS A 191 -4.42 -37.34 4.32
CA LYS A 191 -4.73 -38.28 3.23
C LYS A 191 -4.05 -37.90 1.93
N ILE A 192 -4.01 -36.62 1.58
CA ILE A 192 -3.36 -36.13 0.36
C ILE A 192 -1.86 -36.43 0.42
N LEU A 193 -1.22 -36.08 1.53
CA LEU A 193 0.20 -36.30 1.78
C LEU A 193 0.55 -37.79 1.76
N GLU A 194 -0.24 -38.67 2.39
CA GLU A 194 -0.01 -40.12 2.33
C GLU A 194 -0.07 -40.67 0.88
N ASN A 195 -1.01 -40.18 0.06
CA ASN A 195 -1.09 -40.59 -1.35
C ASN A 195 0.11 -40.09 -2.16
N TYR A 196 0.59 -38.87 -1.91
CA TYR A 196 1.82 -38.35 -2.53
C TYR A 196 3.07 -39.13 -2.09
N LYS A 197 3.17 -39.48 -0.82
CA LYS A 197 4.21 -40.35 -0.29
C LYS A 197 4.20 -41.70 -1.00
N ASP A 198 3.03 -42.33 -1.13
CA ASP A 198 2.88 -43.63 -1.80
C ASP A 198 3.34 -43.59 -3.27
N ILE A 199 2.89 -42.59 -4.03
CA ILE A 199 3.26 -42.49 -5.46
C ILE A 199 4.74 -42.14 -5.67
N ILE A 200 5.39 -41.44 -4.73
CA ILE A 200 6.82 -41.09 -4.83
C ILE A 200 7.71 -42.20 -4.25
N GLN A 201 7.22 -43.00 -3.30
CA GLN A 201 8.03 -44.02 -2.65
C GLN A 201 7.97 -45.39 -3.37
N LYS A 202 6.78 -45.85 -3.78
CA LYS A 202 6.58 -47.24 -4.25
C LYS A 202 6.81 -47.44 -5.75
N ASN A 203 6.86 -46.36 -6.51
CA ASN A 203 6.71 -46.39 -7.96
C ASN A 203 8.01 -45.99 -8.65
N HIS A 204 9.08 -46.79 -8.52
CA HIS A 204 10.43 -46.56 -9.10
C HIS A 204 10.50 -46.36 -10.65
N PHE A 205 9.38 -46.11 -11.33
CA PHE A 205 9.24 -45.88 -12.78
C PHE A 205 9.94 -44.61 -13.29
N TYR A 206 10.54 -43.78 -12.42
CA TYR A 206 11.28 -42.56 -12.79
C TYR A 206 12.53 -42.86 -13.62
N VAL A 207 13.04 -44.10 -13.56
CA VAL A 207 14.15 -44.57 -14.39
C VAL A 207 13.74 -44.65 -15.87
N GLN A 208 12.43 -44.77 -16.18
CA GLN A 208 11.91 -44.94 -17.54
C GLN A 208 11.11 -43.74 -18.07
N ASP A 209 10.32 -43.03 -17.24
CA ASP A 209 9.54 -41.84 -17.67
C ASP A 209 9.50 -40.72 -16.62
N ARG A 210 10.50 -39.84 -16.69
CA ARG A 210 10.64 -38.66 -15.80
C ARG A 210 9.50 -37.64 -15.92
N SER A 211 8.73 -37.67 -17.03
CA SER A 211 7.63 -36.72 -17.21
C SER A 211 6.46 -37.00 -16.26
N LYS A 212 6.23 -38.28 -15.95
CA LYS A 212 5.19 -38.72 -15.01
C LYS A 212 5.51 -38.32 -13.57
N LEU A 213 6.77 -38.48 -13.16
CA LEU A 213 7.23 -38.04 -11.84
C LEU A 213 7.07 -36.52 -11.68
N ASN A 214 7.44 -35.76 -12.72
CA ASN A 214 7.35 -34.30 -12.66
C ASN A 214 5.91 -33.81 -12.41
N VAL A 215 4.90 -34.47 -12.98
CA VAL A 215 3.49 -34.15 -12.74
C VAL A 215 3.09 -34.35 -11.28
N ALA A 216 3.57 -35.42 -10.65
CA ALA A 216 3.28 -35.67 -9.23
C ALA A 216 4.01 -34.65 -8.33
N LEU A 217 5.30 -34.38 -8.60
CA LEU A 217 6.11 -33.44 -7.83
C LEU A 217 5.64 -32.00 -7.97
N SER A 218 5.24 -31.55 -9.17
CA SER A 218 4.73 -30.20 -9.36
C SER A 218 3.40 -29.99 -8.62
N GLY A 219 2.53 -31.01 -8.62
CA GLY A 219 1.29 -31.00 -7.84
C GLY A 219 1.54 -30.92 -6.34
N LEU A 220 2.51 -31.71 -5.83
CA LEU A 220 2.91 -31.68 -4.42
C LEU A 220 3.51 -30.32 -4.03
N ALA A 221 4.44 -29.80 -4.82
CA ALA A 221 5.06 -28.49 -4.57
C ALA A 221 4.00 -27.37 -4.48
N HIS A 222 3.00 -27.39 -5.38
CA HIS A 222 1.88 -26.44 -5.32
C HIS A 222 1.01 -26.61 -4.08
N CYS A 223 0.70 -27.86 -3.68
CA CYS A 223 -0.07 -28.10 -2.46
C CYS A 223 0.67 -27.58 -1.22
N LEU A 224 1.98 -27.82 -1.14
CA LEU A 224 2.81 -27.35 -0.03
C LEU A 224 3.02 -25.84 -0.03
N SER A 225 3.06 -25.18 -1.20
CA SER A 225 3.16 -23.72 -1.28
C SER A 225 1.92 -22.99 -0.76
N LEU A 226 0.78 -23.69 -0.64
CA LEU A 226 -0.48 -23.14 -0.10
C LEU A 226 -0.59 -23.27 1.42
N LEU A 227 0.41 -23.86 2.07
CA LEU A 227 0.49 -23.82 3.53
C LEU A 227 0.70 -22.37 3.99
N PRO A 228 -0.02 -21.90 5.02
CA PRO A 228 0.01 -20.51 5.45
C PRO A 228 1.45 -20.08 5.79
N CYS A 229 1.87 -18.98 5.17
CA CYS A 229 3.24 -18.50 5.27
C CYS A 229 3.38 -17.19 6.10
N ASP A 230 2.52 -16.18 5.93
CA ASP A 230 2.70 -14.90 6.65
C ASP A 230 1.46 -14.49 7.50
N GLU A 231 1.68 -13.71 8.56
CA GLU A 231 0.60 -13.14 9.40
C GLU A 231 -0.33 -12.22 8.58
N SER A 232 0.15 -11.58 7.50
CA SER A 232 -0.65 -10.72 6.61
C SER A 232 -1.63 -11.47 5.70
N ASP A 233 -1.40 -12.76 5.44
CA ASP A 233 -2.32 -13.57 4.62
C ASP A 233 -3.56 -14.03 5.40
N THR A 234 -3.55 -13.87 6.73
CA THR A 234 -4.72 -14.19 7.56
C THR A 234 -5.85 -13.16 7.43
N GLU A 235 -5.61 -11.98 6.86
CA GLU A 235 -6.68 -11.01 6.56
C GLU A 235 -7.35 -11.28 5.21
N SER A 236 -6.60 -11.70 4.19
CA SER A 236 -7.15 -11.98 2.85
C SER A 236 -7.92 -13.31 2.78
N HIS A 237 -7.59 -14.28 3.63
CA HIS A 237 -8.29 -15.56 3.68
C HIS A 237 -9.58 -15.57 4.51
N LYS A 238 -9.78 -14.58 5.40
CA LYS A 238 -11.00 -14.45 6.21
C LYS A 238 -12.27 -14.26 5.37
N GLU A 239 -12.17 -13.58 4.22
CA GLU A 239 -13.34 -13.35 3.35
C GLU A 239 -13.80 -14.62 2.60
N SER A 240 -12.93 -15.63 2.43
CA SER A 240 -13.27 -16.90 1.77
C SER A 240 -13.55 -18.06 2.74
N GLU A 241 -13.06 -17.98 3.98
CA GLU A 241 -13.30 -19.00 5.01
C GLU A 241 -14.72 -18.98 5.59
N THR A 242 -15.44 -17.85 5.49
CA THR A 242 -16.81 -17.70 6.02
C THR A 242 -17.87 -18.57 5.33
N LEU A 243 -17.57 -19.23 4.22
CA LEU A 243 -18.55 -20.03 3.45
C LEU A 243 -18.53 -21.54 3.74
N LEU A 244 -17.67 -22.03 4.63
CA LEU A 244 -17.67 -23.43 5.07
C LEU A 244 -17.57 -23.58 6.59
N ALA A 245 -18.68 -23.22 7.24
CA ALA A 245 -19.09 -23.57 8.60
C ALA A 245 -18.35 -22.92 9.80
N TYR A 246 -19.15 -22.10 10.51
CA TYR A 246 -19.18 -21.82 11.95
C TYR A 246 -17.88 -21.31 12.60
N GLU A 247 -17.96 -20.11 13.18
CA GLU A 247 -16.96 -19.47 14.06
C GLU A 247 -16.07 -20.50 14.78
N GLN A 248 -14.78 -20.51 14.44
CA GLN A 248 -13.80 -21.33 15.14
C GLN A 248 -12.59 -20.48 15.51
N ASP A 249 -12.43 -20.33 16.83
CA ASP A 249 -11.30 -19.70 17.49
C ASP A 249 -9.94 -20.21 17.00
N ALA A 250 -8.94 -19.32 16.99
CA ALA A 250 -7.53 -19.57 16.68
C ALA A 250 -6.89 -20.72 17.48
N THR A 251 -7.51 -21.17 18.57
CA THR A 251 -7.08 -22.32 19.37
C THR A 251 -7.30 -23.68 18.69
N LYS A 252 -8.17 -23.77 17.66
CA LYS A 252 -8.42 -25.03 16.91
C LYS A 252 -7.56 -25.21 15.66
N GLU A 253 -6.96 -24.16 15.08
CA GLU A 253 -6.07 -24.29 13.92
C GLU A 253 -4.79 -25.07 14.26
N SER A 254 -4.19 -24.80 15.43
CA SER A 254 -3.00 -25.50 15.90
C SER A 254 -3.20 -27.01 16.10
N ALA A 255 -4.45 -27.42 16.39
CA ALA A 255 -4.88 -28.82 16.51
C ALA A 255 -5.13 -29.47 15.14
N ARG A 256 -5.70 -28.75 14.16
CA ARG A 256 -5.93 -29.25 12.79
C ARG A 256 -4.62 -29.65 12.09
N PHE A 257 -3.57 -28.88 12.27
CA PHE A 257 -2.27 -29.12 11.62
C PHE A 257 -1.29 -29.98 12.45
N ALA A 258 -1.67 -30.43 13.65
CA ALA A 258 -0.81 -31.24 14.50
C ALA A 258 -0.43 -32.59 13.86
N HIS A 259 -1.40 -33.24 13.20
CA HIS A 259 -1.18 -34.50 12.48
C HIS A 259 -0.44 -34.30 11.14
N VAL A 260 -0.49 -33.09 10.57
CA VAL A 260 0.17 -32.74 9.30
C VAL A 260 1.69 -32.70 9.46
N SER A 261 2.20 -32.21 10.59
CA SER A 261 3.64 -32.15 10.88
C SER A 261 4.33 -33.51 10.82
N GLY A 262 3.71 -34.55 11.40
CA GLY A 262 4.25 -35.92 11.34
C GLY A 262 4.36 -36.46 9.91
N ARG A 263 3.35 -36.20 9.07
CA ARG A 263 3.35 -36.62 7.65
C ARG A 263 4.31 -35.84 6.79
N LEU A 264 4.47 -34.54 7.05
CA LEU A 264 5.47 -33.73 6.36
C LEU A 264 6.88 -34.28 6.61
N LYS A 265 7.18 -34.74 7.83
CA LYS A 265 8.47 -35.39 8.14
C LYS A 265 8.70 -36.64 7.30
N GLU A 266 7.70 -37.51 7.15
CA GLU A 266 7.79 -38.71 6.31
C GLU A 266 8.04 -38.36 4.84
N ILE A 267 7.31 -37.37 4.31
CA ILE A 267 7.46 -36.91 2.93
C ILE A 267 8.82 -36.29 2.68
N VAL A 268 9.32 -35.45 3.59
CA VAL A 268 10.67 -34.87 3.49
C VAL A 268 11.71 -35.98 3.40
N GLY A 269 11.60 -37.04 4.21
CA GLY A 269 12.47 -38.20 4.11
C GLY A 269 12.42 -38.90 2.74
N VAL A 270 11.23 -39.11 2.19
CA VAL A 270 11.03 -39.70 0.85
C VAL A 270 11.60 -38.79 -0.25
N LEU A 271 11.36 -37.49 -0.17
CA LEU A 271 11.85 -36.49 -1.12
C LEU A 271 13.38 -36.40 -1.11
N ILE A 272 14.03 -36.48 0.06
CA ILE A 272 15.49 -36.48 0.16
C ILE A 272 16.08 -37.74 -0.47
N ASN A 273 15.48 -38.91 -0.24
CA ASN A 273 15.93 -40.14 -0.91
C ASN A 273 15.75 -40.03 -2.43
N CYS A 274 14.61 -39.50 -2.89
CA CYS A 274 14.39 -39.22 -4.31
C CYS A 274 15.43 -38.25 -4.88
N PHE A 275 15.79 -37.18 -4.15
CA PHE A 275 16.86 -36.26 -4.51
C PHE A 275 18.22 -36.97 -4.64
N GLN A 276 18.54 -37.88 -3.72
CA GLN A 276 19.78 -38.67 -3.77
C GLN A 276 19.86 -39.56 -5.02
N ASP A 277 18.73 -40.11 -5.48
CA ASP A 277 18.68 -40.90 -6.72
C ASP A 277 19.06 -40.06 -7.97
N PHE A 278 18.87 -38.73 -7.91
CA PHE A 278 19.28 -37.81 -8.98
C PHE A 278 20.74 -37.36 -8.88
N ILE A 279 21.41 -37.47 -7.72
CA ILE A 279 22.80 -37.02 -7.55
C ILE A 279 23.77 -37.60 -8.60
N PRO A 280 23.75 -38.91 -8.93
CA PRO A 280 24.63 -39.46 -9.96
C PRO A 280 24.42 -38.82 -11.34
N LEU A 281 23.19 -38.44 -11.68
CA LEU A 281 22.83 -37.78 -12.95
C LEU A 281 23.31 -36.33 -13.02
N ILE A 282 23.45 -35.68 -11.87
CA ILE A 282 23.98 -34.32 -11.80
C ILE A 282 25.48 -34.31 -12.15
N HIS A 283 26.21 -35.36 -11.77
CA HIS A 283 27.65 -35.48 -11.98
C HIS A 283 28.03 -36.10 -13.33
N THR A 284 27.07 -36.44 -14.21
CA THR A 284 27.40 -37.00 -15.53
C THR A 284 27.98 -35.94 -16.48
N PRO A 285 29.01 -36.28 -17.29
CA PRO A 285 29.58 -35.36 -18.28
C PRO A 285 28.50 -34.97 -19.30
N GLY A 286 28.14 -33.69 -19.34
CA GLY A 286 27.04 -33.16 -20.17
C GLY A 286 25.85 -32.57 -19.40
N GLY A 287 25.85 -32.67 -18.07
CA GLY A 287 24.78 -32.15 -17.20
C GLY A 287 23.50 -33.00 -17.25
N PHE A 288 22.40 -32.47 -16.72
CA PHE A 288 21.10 -33.15 -16.67
C PHE A 288 20.05 -32.50 -17.61
N ASP A 289 19.09 -33.30 -18.07
CA ASP A 289 18.03 -32.86 -18.98
C ASP A 289 16.98 -31.96 -18.28
N GLU A 290 16.19 -31.23 -19.07
CA GLU A 290 15.19 -30.27 -18.57
C GLU A 290 14.13 -30.93 -17.67
N LYS A 291 13.78 -32.19 -17.91
CA LYS A 291 12.82 -32.92 -17.07
C LYS A 291 13.44 -33.25 -15.72
N SER A 292 14.71 -33.65 -15.68
CA SER A 292 15.45 -33.87 -14.43
C SER A 292 15.62 -32.58 -13.64
N PHE A 293 15.88 -31.45 -14.31
CA PHE A 293 15.89 -30.13 -13.68
C PHE A 293 14.56 -29.82 -12.99
N SER A 294 13.45 -29.98 -13.72
CA SER A 294 12.11 -29.69 -13.19
C SER A 294 11.78 -30.58 -11.99
N CYS A 295 12.13 -31.87 -12.04
CA CYS A 295 11.97 -32.77 -10.89
C CYS A 295 12.79 -32.32 -9.68
N LEU A 296 14.09 -32.04 -9.86
CA LEU A 296 14.99 -31.57 -8.80
C LEU A 296 14.48 -30.27 -8.16
N HIS A 297 14.06 -29.32 -8.99
CA HIS A 297 13.51 -28.05 -8.53
C HIS A 297 12.24 -28.26 -7.69
N HIS A 298 11.27 -29.05 -8.18
CA HIS A 298 10.05 -29.34 -7.42
C HIS A 298 10.32 -30.11 -6.12
N ILE A 299 11.30 -31.02 -6.10
CA ILE A 299 11.73 -31.74 -4.88
C ILE A 299 12.27 -30.74 -3.86
N LEU A 300 13.22 -29.89 -4.26
CA LEU A 300 13.83 -28.91 -3.36
C LEU A 300 12.79 -27.91 -2.84
N CYS A 301 11.94 -27.35 -3.70
CA CYS A 301 10.87 -26.45 -3.26
C CYS A 301 9.92 -27.14 -2.28
N SER A 302 9.52 -28.39 -2.55
CA SER A 302 8.65 -29.16 -1.64
C SER A 302 9.29 -29.38 -0.27
N ILE A 303 10.59 -29.67 -0.22
CA ILE A 303 11.35 -29.78 1.04
C ILE A 303 11.38 -28.42 1.75
N GLY A 304 11.69 -27.34 1.04
CA GLY A 304 11.72 -25.98 1.59
C GLY A 304 10.38 -25.59 2.22
N TYR A 305 9.28 -25.69 1.48
CA TYR A 305 7.93 -25.37 1.99
C TYR A 305 7.56 -26.18 3.24
N ALA A 306 7.88 -27.49 3.25
CA ALA A 306 7.60 -28.34 4.40
C ALA A 306 8.41 -27.94 5.64
N ILE A 307 9.68 -27.54 5.47
CA ILE A 307 10.54 -27.08 6.57
C ILE A 307 10.06 -25.73 7.10
N THR A 308 9.86 -24.74 6.24
CA THR A 308 9.41 -23.39 6.62
C THR A 308 8.09 -23.45 7.38
N PHE A 309 7.12 -24.25 6.90
CA PHE A 309 5.85 -24.45 7.61
C PHE A 309 6.05 -25.09 8.99
N SER A 310 6.92 -26.10 9.09
CA SER A 310 7.17 -26.80 10.35
C SER A 310 7.80 -25.89 11.42
N ILE A 311 8.76 -25.05 11.03
CA ILE A 311 9.41 -24.07 11.91
C ILE A 311 8.40 -23.04 12.41
N ARG A 312 7.58 -22.49 11.50
CA ARG A 312 6.57 -21.46 11.84
C ARG A 312 5.50 -22.00 12.80
N MET A 313 4.98 -23.19 12.55
CA MET A 313 3.99 -23.83 13.44
C MET A 313 4.55 -24.06 14.85
N HIS A 314 5.85 -24.30 14.97
CA HIS A 314 6.52 -24.43 16.27
C HIS A 314 6.60 -23.08 17.00
N ILE A 315 7.04 -22.01 16.33
CA ILE A 315 7.09 -20.66 16.89
C ILE A 315 5.70 -20.20 17.37
N GLN A 316 4.66 -20.45 16.57
CA GLN A 316 3.28 -20.10 16.92
C GLN A 316 2.78 -20.81 18.19
N ARG A 317 3.13 -22.10 18.35
CA ARG A 317 2.81 -22.87 19.57
C ARG A 317 3.51 -22.33 20.81
N GLN A 318 4.75 -21.89 20.68
CA GLN A 318 5.49 -21.28 21.79
C GLN A 318 4.91 -19.92 22.21
N ARG A 319 4.42 -19.11 21.27
CA ARG A 319 3.75 -17.83 21.59
C ARG A 319 2.41 -18.01 22.30
N THR A 320 1.69 -19.10 22.04
CA THR A 320 0.34 -19.37 22.60
C THR A 320 0.37 -20.09 23.96
N MET A 321 1.42 -20.85 24.27
CA MET A 321 1.67 -21.38 25.61
C MET A 321 2.80 -20.59 26.27
N TRP A 322 2.47 -19.71 27.23
CA TRP A 322 3.43 -19.06 28.13
C TRP A 322 4.17 -20.14 28.97
N LEU A 323 5.18 -20.79 28.39
CA LEU A 323 6.17 -21.58 29.11
C LEU A 323 7.44 -20.75 29.28
N PRO A 324 8.14 -20.84 30.42
CA PRO A 324 9.37 -20.09 30.63
C PRO A 324 10.44 -20.50 29.61
N ALA A 325 11.12 -19.51 29.05
CA ALA A 325 12.36 -19.71 28.31
C ALA A 325 13.47 -20.14 29.28
N SER A 326 13.53 -21.42 29.63
CA SER A 326 14.72 -21.99 30.29
C SER A 326 15.10 -23.33 29.69
N GLU A 327 16.35 -23.36 29.23
CA GLU A 327 17.18 -24.50 28.81
C GLU A 327 16.88 -25.04 27.40
N ASP A 328 17.80 -24.68 26.48
CA ASP A 328 18.06 -25.25 25.16
C ASP A 328 16.99 -25.09 24.07
N VAL A 329 16.91 -23.86 23.57
CA VAL A 329 16.28 -23.50 22.29
C VAL A 329 17.14 -24.03 21.12
N THR A 330 17.15 -25.35 20.91
CA THR A 330 17.08 -26.04 19.59
C THR A 330 17.33 -27.54 19.70
N LEU A 331 16.29 -28.31 19.99
CA LEU A 331 16.36 -29.76 19.84
C LEU A 331 15.23 -30.38 19.00
N LEU A 332 14.34 -29.59 18.40
CA LEU A 332 13.19 -30.14 17.66
C LEU A 332 12.75 -29.33 16.43
N ILE A 333 13.69 -28.75 15.65
CA ILE A 333 13.31 -28.24 14.32
C ILE A 333 13.07 -29.41 13.34
N LEU A 334 13.74 -30.54 13.55
CA LEU A 334 13.45 -31.84 12.94
C LEU A 334 13.79 -32.87 14.01
N ASP A 335 13.04 -33.97 14.09
CA ASP A 335 13.36 -35.11 14.95
C ASP A 335 14.87 -35.46 14.89
N GLN A 336 15.45 -36.01 15.97
CA GLN A 336 16.86 -36.46 16.02
C GLN A 336 17.23 -37.36 14.82
N ASP A 337 16.23 -38.02 14.23
CA ASP A 337 16.35 -38.87 13.06
C ASP A 337 16.48 -38.14 11.71
N ILE A 338 15.86 -36.96 11.53
CA ILE A 338 15.81 -36.27 10.22
C ILE A 338 16.87 -35.18 10.07
N ALA A 339 17.23 -34.49 11.15
CA ALA A 339 18.33 -33.52 11.14
C ALA A 339 19.63 -34.06 10.48
N PRO A 340 20.13 -35.29 10.80
CA PRO A 340 21.30 -35.84 10.13
C PRO A 340 21.05 -36.21 8.66
N ILE A 341 19.82 -36.56 8.28
CA ILE A 341 19.45 -36.86 6.89
C ILE A 341 19.50 -35.57 6.06
N ILE A 342 18.99 -34.46 6.57
CA ILE A 342 19.07 -33.16 5.89
C ILE A 342 20.51 -32.67 5.81
N SER A 343 21.26 -32.69 6.91
CA SER A 343 22.62 -32.17 6.90
C SER A 343 23.56 -33.00 6.03
N LYS A 344 23.55 -34.33 6.12
CA LYS A 344 24.48 -35.20 5.39
C LYS A 344 24.05 -35.50 3.95
N LYS A 345 22.77 -35.82 3.73
CA LYS A 345 22.31 -36.21 2.39
C LYS A 345 21.93 -35.00 1.54
N LEU A 346 21.09 -34.11 2.05
CA LEU A 346 20.62 -32.95 1.26
C LEU A 346 21.68 -31.86 1.17
N LEU A 347 22.06 -31.25 2.30
CA LEU A 347 22.98 -30.12 2.34
C LEU A 347 24.42 -30.55 2.02
N GLY A 348 24.85 -31.74 2.46
CA GLY A 348 26.17 -32.30 2.14
C GLY A 348 26.44 -32.50 0.64
N SER A 349 25.41 -32.47 -0.20
CA SER A 349 25.54 -32.50 -1.66
C SER A 349 25.92 -31.14 -2.27
N PHE A 350 26.06 -30.09 -1.46
CA PHE A 350 26.38 -28.74 -1.92
C PHE A 350 27.91 -28.52 -2.08
N PRO A 351 28.36 -27.82 -3.15
CA PRO A 351 27.58 -27.32 -4.27
C PRO A 351 27.27 -28.43 -5.30
N LEU A 352 26.17 -28.31 -6.03
CA LEU A 352 25.79 -29.28 -7.06
C LEU A 352 26.66 -29.25 -8.33
N ASN A 353 27.65 -28.36 -8.40
CA ASN A 353 28.42 -28.11 -9.62
C ASN A 353 29.60 -29.08 -9.76
N PRO A 354 29.74 -29.80 -10.88
CA PRO A 354 31.00 -30.49 -11.16
C PRO A 354 32.05 -29.46 -11.62
N GLU A 355 33.28 -29.61 -11.14
CA GLU A 355 34.39 -28.66 -11.37
C GLU A 355 34.75 -28.44 -12.85
N ASN A 356 34.24 -29.27 -13.78
CA ASN A 356 34.62 -29.32 -15.20
C ASN A 356 33.43 -29.22 -16.19
N ASN A 357 32.60 -28.17 -16.12
CA ASN A 357 31.54 -27.92 -17.13
C ASN A 357 31.82 -26.69 -18.02
N LEU A 358 31.75 -26.90 -19.34
CA LEU A 358 32.05 -25.92 -20.41
C LEU A 358 30.78 -25.36 -21.11
N SER A 359 29.57 -25.52 -20.53
CA SER A 359 28.29 -25.20 -21.19
C SER A 359 27.42 -24.20 -20.41
N GLY A 360 27.22 -23.00 -20.98
CA GLY A 360 26.54 -21.90 -20.29
C GLY A 360 25.03 -22.03 -20.02
N LYS A 361 24.29 -22.99 -20.61
CA LYS A 361 22.86 -23.25 -20.25
C LYS A 361 22.71 -24.14 -19.02
N VAL A 362 23.75 -24.90 -18.72
CA VAL A 362 23.78 -25.85 -17.62
C VAL A 362 24.11 -25.11 -16.32
N ASP A 363 24.94 -24.06 -16.39
CA ASP A 363 25.31 -23.19 -15.26
C ASP A 363 24.12 -22.44 -14.64
N GLU A 364 23.13 -22.01 -15.44
CA GLU A 364 21.92 -21.35 -14.94
C GLU A 364 21.06 -22.28 -14.07
N ARG A 365 20.86 -23.53 -14.52
CA ARG A 365 20.08 -24.53 -13.79
C ARG A 365 20.72 -24.86 -12.46
N TYR A 366 22.04 -25.00 -12.46
CA TYR A 366 22.84 -25.20 -11.25
C TYR A 366 22.70 -24.04 -10.26
N PHE A 367 22.78 -22.81 -10.74
CA PHE A 367 22.60 -21.62 -9.91
C PHE A 367 21.22 -21.61 -9.24
N ILE A 368 20.14 -21.91 -9.98
CA ILE A 368 18.78 -21.98 -9.43
C ILE A 368 18.68 -23.06 -8.35
N LEU A 369 19.17 -24.29 -8.59
CA LEU A 369 19.10 -25.37 -7.60
C LEU A 369 19.93 -25.06 -6.34
N ASN A 370 21.13 -24.51 -6.51
CA ASN A 370 21.99 -24.09 -5.40
C ASN A 370 21.35 -22.92 -4.62
N SER A 371 20.60 -22.04 -5.27
CA SER A 371 19.84 -20.97 -4.63
C SER A 371 18.76 -21.54 -3.70
N VAL A 372 17.96 -22.50 -4.18
CA VAL A 372 16.92 -23.15 -3.36
C VAL A 372 17.55 -23.95 -2.21
N LEU A 373 18.68 -24.62 -2.42
CA LEU A 373 19.44 -25.26 -1.33
C LEU A 373 19.96 -24.25 -0.31
N GLY A 374 20.39 -23.06 -0.76
CA GLY A 374 20.78 -21.95 0.09
C GLY A 374 19.61 -21.45 0.95
N GLU A 375 18.42 -21.27 0.37
CA GLU A 375 17.21 -20.92 1.12
C GLU A 375 16.88 -21.97 2.19
N ILE A 376 16.91 -23.26 1.83
CA ILE A 376 16.69 -24.36 2.80
C ILE A 376 17.76 -24.33 3.91
N PHE A 377 19.02 -24.10 3.57
CA PHE A 377 20.11 -23.98 4.55
C PHE A 377 19.84 -22.86 5.56
N LEU A 378 19.36 -21.70 5.10
CA LEU A 378 19.06 -20.54 5.94
C LEU A 378 17.85 -20.77 6.87
N GLU A 379 16.88 -21.56 6.44
CA GLU A 379 15.71 -21.91 7.26
C GLU A 379 16.02 -22.96 8.32
N VAL A 380 16.81 -23.99 8.00
CA VAL A 380 17.11 -25.12 8.90
C VAL A 380 18.07 -24.75 10.04
N SER A 381 18.76 -23.62 9.95
CA SER A 381 20.01 -23.43 10.68
C SER A 381 19.88 -22.81 12.08
N ASP A 382 20.21 -23.60 13.09
CA ASP A 382 20.88 -23.15 14.33
C ASP A 382 22.40 -23.46 14.34
N TRP A 383 22.93 -23.99 13.23
CA TRP A 383 24.35 -24.28 12.90
C TRP A 383 25.16 -25.16 13.86
N SER A 384 24.70 -25.37 15.09
CA SER A 384 25.36 -26.16 16.14
C SER A 384 25.71 -27.60 15.73
N HIS A 385 25.02 -28.17 14.74
CA HIS A 385 25.18 -29.56 14.29
C HIS A 385 25.79 -29.72 12.87
N LEU A 386 26.16 -28.64 12.20
CA LEU A 386 26.73 -28.66 10.84
C LEU A 386 28.26 -28.58 10.88
N SER A 387 28.94 -29.24 9.94
CA SER A 387 30.40 -29.12 9.84
C SER A 387 30.81 -27.72 9.37
N THR A 388 31.88 -27.17 9.94
CA THR A 388 32.40 -25.84 9.58
C THR A 388 32.71 -25.72 8.09
N ASP A 389 33.21 -26.80 7.47
CA ASP A 389 33.46 -26.86 6.03
C ASP A 389 32.18 -26.67 5.20
N LEU A 390 31.08 -27.32 5.59
CA LEU A 390 29.81 -27.20 4.87
C LEU A 390 29.23 -25.80 4.99
N CYS A 391 29.25 -25.22 6.20
CA CYS A 391 28.84 -23.83 6.42
C CYS A 391 29.66 -22.87 5.55
N ASN A 392 31.00 -23.00 5.53
CA ASN A 392 31.87 -22.16 4.72
C ASN A 392 31.51 -22.21 3.23
N ARG A 393 31.17 -23.38 2.66
CA ARG A 393 30.75 -23.48 1.25
C ARG A 393 29.50 -22.66 0.95
N PHE A 394 28.49 -22.70 1.81
CA PHE A 394 27.26 -21.91 1.64
C PHE A 394 27.53 -20.41 1.81
N LEU A 395 28.38 -20.03 2.76
CA LEU A 395 28.74 -18.63 3.00
C LEU A 395 29.51 -18.03 1.81
N VAL A 396 30.46 -18.78 1.24
CA VAL A 396 31.14 -18.41 -0.01
C VAL A 396 30.12 -18.20 -1.14
N PHE A 397 29.11 -19.06 -1.25
CA PHE A 397 28.06 -18.92 -2.26
C PHE A 397 27.20 -17.67 -2.03
N ILE A 398 26.78 -17.40 -0.79
CA ILE A 398 26.00 -16.20 -0.44
C ILE A 398 26.81 -14.93 -0.73
N GLU A 399 28.06 -14.87 -0.30
CA GLU A 399 28.96 -13.74 -0.55
C GLU A 399 29.17 -13.52 -2.07
N ASN A 400 29.45 -14.58 -2.83
CA ASN A 400 29.62 -14.50 -4.28
C ASN A 400 28.34 -14.07 -5.01
N THR A 401 27.17 -14.44 -4.48
CA THR A 401 25.87 -14.03 -5.01
C THR A 401 25.60 -12.56 -4.70
N LEU A 402 25.85 -12.10 -3.46
CA LEU A 402 25.73 -10.69 -3.10
C LEU A 402 26.65 -9.77 -3.93
N LEU A 403 27.90 -10.18 -4.13
CA LEU A 403 28.90 -9.41 -4.88
C LEU A 403 28.76 -9.52 -6.40
N ASP A 404 27.81 -10.31 -6.89
CA ASP A 404 27.65 -10.64 -8.31
C ASP A 404 28.95 -11.17 -8.95
N LYS A 405 29.84 -11.78 -8.15
CA LYS A 405 31.14 -12.34 -8.60
C LYS A 405 30.92 -13.41 -9.67
N ILE A 406 29.79 -14.10 -9.62
CA ILE A 406 29.41 -15.17 -10.56
C ILE A 406 29.27 -14.62 -12.00
N ASN A 407 28.79 -13.39 -12.17
CA ASN A 407 28.69 -12.74 -13.48
C ASN A 407 29.93 -11.91 -13.85
N ARG A 408 30.69 -11.43 -12.85
CA ARG A 408 31.91 -10.61 -13.05
C ARG A 408 33.19 -11.44 -13.31
N SER A 409 33.12 -12.77 -13.17
CA SER A 409 34.27 -13.66 -13.40
C SER A 409 34.67 -13.69 -14.88
N ASN A 410 35.91 -13.29 -15.20
CA ASN A 410 36.51 -13.26 -16.56
C ASN A 410 36.80 -14.67 -17.12
N GLY A 411 35.76 -15.49 -17.31
CA GLY A 411 35.86 -16.80 -17.95
C GLY A 411 34.80 -16.97 -19.03
N HIS A 412 34.97 -17.98 -19.90
CA HIS A 412 34.07 -18.36 -21.02
C HIS A 412 32.62 -18.74 -20.61
N ARG A 413 32.13 -18.36 -19.43
CA ARG A 413 30.78 -18.63 -18.93
C ARG A 413 29.82 -17.54 -19.36
N LYS A 414 28.59 -17.91 -19.74
CA LYS A 414 27.54 -16.94 -20.04
C LYS A 414 27.04 -16.32 -18.73
N PRO A 415 26.79 -15.00 -18.68
CA PRO A 415 26.25 -14.35 -17.49
C PRO A 415 24.83 -14.88 -17.21
N ILE A 416 24.52 -15.05 -15.92
CA ILE A 416 23.20 -15.40 -15.41
C ILE A 416 22.25 -14.23 -15.71
N PRO A 417 21.03 -14.49 -16.21
CA PRO A 417 20.04 -13.43 -16.42
C PRO A 417 19.75 -12.64 -15.14
N LYS A 418 19.78 -11.31 -15.23
CA LYS A 418 19.51 -10.39 -14.11
C LYS A 418 18.21 -10.71 -13.32
N PRO A 419 17.07 -11.05 -13.95
CA PRO A 419 15.84 -11.35 -13.22
C PRO A 419 15.95 -12.59 -12.30
N ILE A 420 16.74 -13.58 -12.70
CA ILE A 420 16.94 -14.81 -11.93
C ILE A 420 17.82 -14.50 -10.71
N HIS A 421 18.89 -13.74 -10.94
CA HIS A 421 19.78 -13.29 -9.88
C HIS A 421 19.05 -12.42 -8.85
N GLU A 422 18.23 -11.46 -9.29
CA GLU A 422 17.43 -10.59 -8.42
C GLU A 422 16.42 -11.40 -7.59
N LYS A 423 15.76 -12.39 -8.19
CA LYS A 423 14.86 -13.31 -7.46
C LYS A 423 15.58 -14.08 -6.36
N THR A 424 16.77 -14.61 -6.65
CA THR A 424 17.61 -15.29 -5.64
C THR A 424 18.00 -14.34 -4.52
N LEU A 425 18.44 -13.11 -4.85
CA LEU A 425 18.81 -12.12 -3.82
C LEU A 425 17.63 -11.80 -2.90
N LEU A 426 16.43 -11.58 -3.45
CA LEU A 426 15.22 -11.33 -2.67
C LEU A 426 14.88 -12.45 -1.69
N ALA A 427 15.18 -13.71 -2.04
CA ALA A 427 14.95 -14.85 -1.16
C ALA A 427 16.04 -14.99 -0.06
N LEU A 428 17.29 -14.63 -0.36
CA LEU A 428 18.41 -14.76 0.59
C LEU A 428 18.49 -13.60 1.59
N LEU A 429 18.16 -12.37 1.17
CA LEU A 429 18.31 -11.15 1.96
C LEU A 429 17.62 -11.18 3.34
N PRO A 430 16.37 -11.65 3.49
CA PRO A 430 15.69 -11.67 4.79
C PRO A 430 16.42 -12.45 5.90
N SER A 431 17.29 -13.38 5.52
CA SER A 431 18.06 -14.20 6.45
C SER A 431 19.40 -13.56 6.86
N VAL A 432 19.90 -12.57 6.11
CA VAL A 432 21.19 -11.91 6.36
C VAL A 432 21.32 -11.34 7.79
N PRO A 433 20.30 -10.69 8.40
CA PRO A 433 20.40 -10.23 9.78
C PRO A 433 20.71 -11.35 10.77
N LYS A 434 20.05 -12.52 10.62
CA LYS A 434 20.27 -13.70 11.47
C LYS A 434 21.68 -14.24 11.30
N LEU A 435 22.21 -14.22 10.08
CA LEU A 435 23.59 -14.63 9.78
C LEU A 435 24.60 -13.75 10.51
N ILE A 436 24.51 -12.43 10.35
CA ILE A 436 25.47 -11.47 10.94
C ILE A 436 25.64 -11.67 12.45
N LEU A 437 24.56 -11.97 13.16
CA LEU A 437 24.54 -12.14 14.62
C LEU A 437 25.24 -13.41 15.11
N ARG A 438 25.23 -14.47 14.32
CA ARG A 438 25.62 -15.82 14.75
C ARG A 438 27.03 -16.22 14.33
N MET A 439 27.67 -15.44 13.48
CA MET A 439 28.94 -15.80 12.81
C MET A 439 30.18 -15.27 13.51
N ASP A 440 31.31 -15.96 13.23
CA ASP A 440 32.65 -15.51 13.54
C ASP A 440 32.96 -14.15 12.88
N ILE A 441 33.91 -13.41 13.47
CA ILE A 441 34.24 -12.02 13.11
C ILE A 441 34.62 -11.89 11.62
N ASP A 442 35.47 -12.79 11.11
CA ASP A 442 35.97 -12.72 9.72
C ASP A 442 34.84 -12.84 8.68
N TRP A 443 33.92 -13.78 8.89
CA TRP A 443 32.79 -13.96 7.97
C TRP A 443 31.73 -12.86 8.12
N ARG A 444 31.55 -12.34 9.33
CA ARG A 444 30.66 -11.21 9.58
C ARG A 444 31.10 -10.00 8.77
N GLU A 445 32.40 -9.70 8.76
CA GLU A 445 32.96 -8.60 7.98
C GLU A 445 32.74 -8.80 6.47
N ASN A 446 33.04 -9.99 5.95
CA ASN A 446 32.86 -10.31 4.52
C ASN A 446 31.40 -10.15 4.08
N LEU A 447 30.44 -10.62 4.88
CA LEU A 447 29.01 -10.49 4.55
C LEU A 447 28.51 -9.06 4.67
N LEU A 448 28.94 -8.31 5.69
CA LEU A 448 28.60 -6.89 5.83
C LEU A 448 29.15 -6.07 4.66
N GLN A 449 30.39 -6.34 4.24
CA GLN A 449 30.99 -5.70 3.07
C GLN A 449 30.24 -6.07 1.79
N ALA A 450 29.95 -7.36 1.59
CA ALA A 450 29.21 -7.84 0.42
C ALA A 450 27.83 -7.18 0.33
N PHE A 451 27.06 -7.21 1.42
CA PHE A 451 25.76 -6.56 1.50
C PHE A 451 25.85 -5.06 1.25
N THR A 452 26.86 -4.37 1.79
CA THR A 452 27.05 -2.93 1.59
C THR A 452 27.28 -2.60 0.11
N ILE A 453 28.09 -3.39 -0.58
CA ILE A 453 28.33 -3.24 -2.03
C ILE A 453 27.03 -3.50 -2.79
N THR A 454 26.30 -4.58 -2.48
CA THR A 454 25.00 -4.88 -3.11
C THR A 454 24.02 -3.72 -2.91
N PHE A 455 23.85 -3.25 -1.67
CA PHE A 455 22.96 -2.13 -1.35
C PHE A 455 23.37 -0.86 -2.09
N ASN A 456 24.68 -0.61 -2.24
CA ASN A 456 25.22 0.51 -2.99
C ASN A 456 24.89 0.46 -4.49
N ASP A 457 25.01 -0.71 -5.10
CA ASP A 457 24.80 -0.96 -6.53
C ASP A 457 23.31 -1.10 -6.93
N CYS A 458 22.38 -1.21 -5.96
CA CYS A 458 20.94 -1.35 -6.22
C CYS A 458 20.34 -0.13 -6.92
N LYS A 459 19.44 -0.37 -7.89
CA LYS A 459 18.61 0.68 -8.49
C LYS A 459 17.57 1.17 -7.46
N PRO A 460 17.35 2.48 -7.28
CA PRO A 460 16.45 3.00 -6.25
C PRO A 460 15.05 2.39 -6.28
N GLU A 461 14.48 2.27 -7.48
CA GLU A 461 13.11 1.81 -7.74
C GLU A 461 12.94 0.28 -7.66
N SER A 462 14.02 -0.48 -7.48
CA SER A 462 13.98 -1.94 -7.51
C SER A 462 13.37 -2.53 -6.23
N PRO A 463 12.65 -3.67 -6.32
CA PRO A 463 12.18 -4.40 -5.13
C PRO A 463 13.35 -4.85 -4.24
N LEU A 464 14.54 -5.03 -4.83
CA LEU A 464 15.77 -5.35 -4.11
C LEU A 464 16.15 -4.25 -3.11
N THR A 465 15.98 -2.98 -3.45
CA THR A 465 16.24 -1.85 -2.54
C THR A 465 15.32 -1.90 -1.31
N LEU A 466 14.04 -2.25 -1.48
CA LEU A 466 13.10 -2.40 -0.37
C LEU A 466 13.47 -3.57 0.54
N ALA A 467 13.87 -4.70 -0.04
CA ALA A 467 14.39 -5.83 0.72
C ALA A 467 15.64 -5.44 1.52
N CYS A 468 16.58 -4.71 0.92
CA CYS A 468 17.76 -4.19 1.62
C CYS A 468 17.39 -3.22 2.76
N ILE A 469 16.40 -2.33 2.58
CA ILE A 469 15.90 -1.45 3.65
C ILE A 469 15.36 -2.25 4.82
N SER A 470 14.62 -3.34 4.56
CA SER A 470 14.12 -4.25 5.59
C SER A 470 15.27 -4.95 6.35
N VAL A 471 16.31 -5.37 5.63
CA VAL A 471 17.54 -5.94 6.24
C VAL A 471 18.24 -4.90 7.12
N VAL A 472 18.46 -3.68 6.62
CA VAL A 472 19.07 -2.59 7.40
C VAL A 472 18.27 -2.31 8.67
N ARG A 473 16.93 -2.25 8.57
CA ARG A 473 16.04 -2.11 9.72
C ARG A 473 16.29 -3.19 10.77
N ASN A 474 16.26 -4.45 10.36
CA ASN A 474 16.40 -5.59 11.27
C ASN A 474 17.81 -5.71 11.86
N VAL A 475 18.83 -5.20 11.16
CA VAL A 475 20.22 -5.20 11.65
C VAL A 475 20.50 -4.05 12.64
N ILE A 476 19.84 -2.90 12.47
CA ILE A 476 20.08 -1.74 13.37
C ILE A 476 19.12 -1.75 14.56
N ILE A 477 17.85 -2.08 14.31
CA ILE A 477 16.78 -2.09 15.32
C ILE A 477 16.40 -3.54 15.59
N PRO A 478 17.02 -4.20 16.58
CA PRO A 478 16.65 -5.55 16.93
C PRO A 478 15.23 -5.60 17.50
N ASN A 479 14.33 -6.36 16.86
CA ASN A 479 13.08 -6.75 17.48
C ASN A 479 13.40 -7.81 18.55
N GLY A 480 13.23 -7.49 19.84
CA GLY A 480 13.06 -8.36 21.03
C GLY A 480 13.87 -9.67 21.16
N ASP A 481 13.86 -10.52 20.15
CA ASP A 481 14.52 -11.83 20.05
C ASP A 481 16.01 -11.73 19.64
N ILE A 482 16.51 -10.54 19.29
CA ILE A 482 17.87 -10.32 18.80
C ILE A 482 18.66 -9.48 19.81
N HIS A 483 19.48 -10.11 20.64
CA HIS A 483 20.45 -9.41 21.48
C HIS A 483 21.75 -9.20 20.70
N TYR A 484 22.03 -7.96 20.27
CA TYR A 484 23.36 -7.62 19.76
C TYR A 484 24.42 -7.74 20.87
N LEU A 485 25.56 -8.34 20.53
CA LEU A 485 26.76 -8.42 21.35
C LEU A 485 27.37 -7.02 21.56
N SER A 486 26.78 -6.24 22.46
CA SER A 486 27.22 -4.92 22.93
C SER A 486 27.35 -3.83 21.85
N ALA A 487 27.04 -2.58 22.21
CA ALA A 487 27.21 -1.40 21.38
C ALA A 487 28.69 -1.04 21.07
N SER A 488 29.61 -2.00 21.12
CA SER A 488 31.06 -1.77 21.21
C SER A 488 31.89 -2.45 20.10
N ASP A 489 31.26 -3.12 19.12
CA ASP A 489 31.99 -3.67 17.96
C ASP A 489 32.18 -2.56 16.89
N PRO A 490 33.39 -2.00 16.73
CA PRO A 490 33.64 -0.88 15.83
C PRO A 490 33.43 -1.24 14.35
N THR A 491 33.54 -2.52 13.98
CA THR A 491 33.39 -2.96 12.58
C THR A 491 31.95 -2.82 12.10
N VAL A 492 30.98 -3.29 12.90
CA VAL A 492 29.55 -3.21 12.61
C VAL A 492 29.08 -1.75 12.57
N ASN A 493 29.59 -0.91 13.49
CA ASN A 493 29.22 0.50 13.59
C ASN A 493 29.61 1.32 12.34
N ASN A 494 30.74 0.98 11.69
CA ASN A 494 31.17 1.62 10.44
C ASN A 494 30.20 1.34 9.28
N TYR A 495 29.78 0.08 9.11
CA TYR A 495 28.80 -0.30 8.08
C TYR A 495 27.42 0.28 8.35
N GLN A 496 26.96 0.24 9.60
CA GLN A 496 25.69 0.85 10.02
C GLN A 496 25.67 2.35 9.68
N SER A 497 26.74 3.07 10.03
CA SER A 497 26.88 4.50 9.71
C SER A 497 26.86 4.74 8.21
N ALA A 498 27.52 3.90 7.40
CA ALA A 498 27.49 4.01 5.94
C ALA A 498 26.06 3.82 5.37
N TRP A 499 25.31 2.85 5.89
CA TRP A 499 23.94 2.59 5.44
C TRP A 499 22.98 3.73 5.81
N VAL A 500 23.05 4.21 7.05
CA VAL A 500 22.23 5.35 7.53
C VAL A 500 22.51 6.59 6.67
N ASN A 501 23.78 6.87 6.36
CA ASN A 501 24.18 8.01 5.52
C ASN A 501 23.69 7.91 4.06
N LYS A 502 23.42 6.70 3.55
CA LYS A 502 22.86 6.54 2.20
C LYS A 502 21.35 6.84 2.13
N LEU A 503 20.60 6.68 3.23
CA LEU A 503 19.13 6.78 3.20
C LEU A 503 18.59 8.14 2.69
N PRO A 504 19.12 9.30 3.11
CA PRO A 504 18.68 10.59 2.58
C PRO A 504 18.92 10.73 1.06
N SER A 505 20.08 10.27 0.58
CA SER A 505 20.38 10.28 -0.85
C SER A 505 19.41 9.41 -1.65
N LEU A 506 19.01 8.26 -1.10
CA LEU A 506 18.04 7.35 -1.69
C LEU A 506 16.63 7.97 -1.70
N LEU A 507 16.25 8.66 -0.61
CA LEU A 507 14.99 9.38 -0.52
C LEU A 507 14.88 10.46 -1.61
N ASN A 508 15.96 11.21 -1.87
CA ASN A 508 16.00 12.20 -2.95
C ASN A 508 15.92 11.57 -4.35
N GLN A 509 16.49 10.38 -4.55
CA GLN A 509 16.42 9.67 -5.83
C GLN A 509 15.03 9.12 -6.12
N LEU A 510 14.32 8.63 -5.08
CA LEU A 510 12.97 8.09 -5.17
C LEU A 510 11.93 9.21 -5.32
N GLY A 511 12.03 10.24 -4.48
CA GLY A 511 11.19 11.42 -4.49
C GLY A 511 9.69 11.11 -4.53
N ASP A 512 8.97 11.90 -5.34
CA ASP A 512 7.53 11.78 -5.62
C ASP A 512 7.20 10.72 -6.67
N LYS A 513 8.19 10.22 -7.42
CA LYS A 513 7.99 9.21 -8.47
C LYS A 513 7.63 7.83 -7.91
N HIS A 514 8.10 7.51 -6.71
CA HIS A 514 7.92 6.20 -6.06
C HIS A 514 7.47 6.37 -4.60
N PRO A 515 6.23 6.80 -4.35
CA PRO A 515 5.77 7.20 -3.02
C PRO A 515 5.85 6.07 -1.98
N LEU A 516 5.52 4.82 -2.36
CA LEU A 516 5.59 3.67 -1.46
C LEU A 516 7.02 3.37 -1.01
N SER A 517 7.99 3.51 -1.91
CA SER A 517 9.41 3.29 -1.58
C SER A 517 9.97 4.44 -0.74
N SER A 518 9.61 5.69 -1.06
CA SER A 518 9.94 6.85 -0.24
C SER A 518 9.35 6.72 1.18
N GLN A 519 8.12 6.20 1.30
CA GLN A 519 7.48 5.94 2.59
C GLN A 519 8.24 4.88 3.40
N ALA A 520 8.73 3.81 2.78
CA ALA A 520 9.53 2.78 3.45
C ALA A 520 10.85 3.35 3.99
N VAL A 521 11.53 4.21 3.21
CA VAL A 521 12.75 4.91 3.65
C VAL A 521 12.44 5.86 4.82
N LEU A 522 11.38 6.67 4.73
CA LEU A 522 10.96 7.59 5.79
C LEU A 522 10.59 6.85 7.08
N LYS A 523 9.93 5.70 6.98
CA LYS A 523 9.60 4.86 8.13
C LYS A 523 10.87 4.32 8.81
N LEU A 524 11.85 3.88 8.02
CA LEU A 524 13.15 3.46 8.57
C LEU A 524 13.88 4.64 9.25
N LEU A 525 13.94 5.81 8.60
CA LEU A 525 14.56 7.02 9.17
C LEU A 525 13.92 7.44 10.50
N LEU A 526 12.58 7.40 10.57
CA LEU A 526 11.82 7.67 11.79
C LEU A 526 12.17 6.67 12.91
N ASP A 527 12.18 5.39 12.60
CA ASP A 527 12.46 4.35 13.60
C ASP A 527 13.92 4.41 14.08
N LEU A 528 14.87 4.74 13.20
CA LEU A 528 16.27 5.00 13.56
C LEU A 528 16.40 6.24 14.46
N GLY A 529 15.64 7.31 14.18
CA GLY A 529 15.59 8.51 15.00
C GLY A 529 15.06 8.24 16.40
N ARG A 530 14.05 7.38 16.54
CA ARG A 530 13.50 6.98 17.85
C ARG A 530 14.48 6.19 18.71
N VAL A 531 15.33 5.38 18.09
CA VAL A 531 16.35 4.57 18.79
C VAL A 531 17.63 5.38 19.04
N GLY A 532 17.79 6.56 18.42
CA GLY A 532 18.96 7.42 18.58
C GLY A 532 20.17 6.99 17.75
N CYS A 533 19.97 6.21 16.69
CA CYS A 533 21.05 5.70 15.82
C CYS A 533 21.38 6.63 14.64
N LEU A 534 20.93 7.89 14.67
CA LEU A 534 21.21 8.87 13.62
C LEU A 534 22.58 9.53 13.85
N ASN A 535 23.64 8.89 13.33
CA ASN A 535 24.95 9.52 13.23
C ASN A 535 24.97 10.47 12.02
N ALA A 536 24.52 11.71 12.22
CA ALA A 536 24.43 12.71 11.17
C ALA A 536 25.83 13.11 10.67
N SER A 537 26.24 12.57 9.53
CA SER A 537 27.35 13.14 8.76
C SER A 537 26.94 14.47 8.12
N PRO A 538 27.87 15.37 7.76
CA PRO A 538 27.53 16.62 7.06
C PRO A 538 26.79 16.37 5.73
N THR A 539 27.07 15.25 5.06
CA THR A 539 26.38 14.85 3.83
C THR A 539 24.94 14.41 4.08
N PHE A 540 24.66 13.81 5.23
CA PHE A 540 23.31 13.41 5.63
C PHE A 540 22.38 14.62 5.67
N GLU A 541 22.80 15.69 6.35
CA GLU A 541 22.02 16.90 6.50
C GLU A 541 21.79 17.61 5.16
N GLN A 542 22.83 17.71 4.32
CA GLN A 542 22.71 18.31 2.98
C GLN A 542 21.68 17.59 2.10
N ASP A 543 21.59 16.27 2.19
CA ASP A 543 20.61 15.50 1.44
C ASP A 543 19.20 15.65 2.03
N ILE A 544 19.03 15.78 3.35
CA ILE A 544 17.73 16.14 3.95
C ILE A 544 17.32 17.56 3.53
N ILE A 545 18.24 18.51 3.47
CA ILE A 545 17.99 19.87 2.95
C ILE A 545 17.46 19.80 1.51
N LYS A 546 18.08 19.00 0.63
CA LYS A 546 17.62 18.82 -0.76
C LYS A 546 16.22 18.21 -0.87
N PHE A 547 15.83 17.37 0.11
CA PHE A 547 14.51 16.75 0.13
C PHE A 547 13.39 17.79 0.30
N PHE A 548 13.61 18.80 1.15
CA PHE A 548 12.69 19.93 1.35
C PHE A 548 12.87 21.04 0.30
N ASN A 549 14.10 21.34 -0.11
CA ASN A 549 14.41 22.31 -1.17
C ASN A 549 15.66 21.90 -1.98
N PRO A 550 15.51 21.41 -3.22
CA PRO A 550 16.62 20.99 -4.07
C PRO A 550 17.41 22.18 -4.64
N CYS A 551 16.87 23.40 -4.59
CA CYS A 551 17.48 24.61 -5.11
C CYS A 551 18.10 25.46 -3.98
N SER A 552 19.12 24.95 -3.30
CA SER A 552 19.86 25.74 -2.31
C SER A 552 20.89 26.71 -2.92
N GLN A 553 20.98 26.82 -4.26
CA GLN A 553 22.03 27.58 -4.96
C GLN A 553 21.58 28.52 -6.09
N GLY A 554 20.31 28.92 -6.20
CA GLY A 554 19.91 29.92 -7.20
C GLY A 554 18.54 30.56 -6.98
N GLU A 555 18.50 31.89 -6.96
CA GLU A 555 17.28 32.70 -7.09
C GLU A 555 16.63 32.41 -8.44
N GLY A 556 15.51 31.66 -8.48
CA GLY A 556 14.82 31.50 -9.77
C GLY A 556 13.53 30.67 -9.81
N ASP A 557 13.37 29.62 -9.01
CA ASP A 557 12.11 28.87 -9.00
C ASP A 557 11.89 28.24 -7.62
N MET A 558 10.83 28.67 -6.91
CA MET A 558 10.41 28.05 -5.65
C MET A 558 9.93 26.64 -5.94
N SER A 559 10.80 25.64 -5.77
CA SER A 559 10.43 24.23 -5.84
C SER A 559 10.28 23.69 -4.41
N GLY A 560 9.09 23.20 -4.04
CA GLY A 560 8.81 22.65 -2.69
C GLY A 560 9.47 21.30 -2.39
N GLY A 561 10.56 20.98 -3.10
CA GLY A 561 11.24 19.69 -3.04
C GLY A 561 10.34 18.49 -3.34
N ALA A 562 10.89 17.31 -3.08
CA ALA A 562 10.14 16.06 -3.20
C ALA A 562 9.07 15.94 -2.10
N PHE A 563 9.33 16.51 -0.92
CA PHE A 563 8.42 16.49 0.22
C PHE A 563 7.01 17.04 -0.13
N ALA A 564 6.92 18.23 -0.74
CA ALA A 564 5.64 18.87 -0.98
C ALA A 564 4.73 18.09 -1.96
N ARG A 565 5.32 17.22 -2.80
CA ARG A 565 4.60 16.43 -3.79
C ARG A 565 4.26 15.00 -3.33
N LEU A 566 4.74 14.60 -2.17
CA LEU A 566 4.45 13.27 -1.62
C LEU A 566 3.00 13.17 -1.09
N PRO A 567 2.42 11.95 -1.02
CA PRO A 567 1.15 11.72 -0.34
C PRO A 567 1.19 12.07 1.15
N ARG A 568 0.02 12.36 1.73
CA ARG A 568 -0.13 12.80 3.12
C ARG A 568 0.50 11.86 4.14
N GLU A 569 0.35 10.55 3.94
CA GLU A 569 0.90 9.53 4.83
C GLU A 569 2.44 9.57 4.87
N ALA A 570 3.07 9.84 3.72
CA ALA A 570 4.51 9.99 3.63
C ALA A 570 4.99 11.33 4.20
N GLN A 571 4.24 12.41 3.98
CA GLN A 571 4.52 13.72 4.58
C GLN A 571 4.47 13.66 6.11
N ASP A 572 3.46 13.01 6.70
CA ASP A 572 3.34 12.86 8.15
C ASP A 572 4.49 12.04 8.75
N LEU A 573 4.96 11.01 8.05
CA LEU A 573 6.14 10.25 8.45
C LEU A 573 7.41 11.11 8.39
N ALA A 574 7.58 11.92 7.34
CA ALA A 574 8.71 12.84 7.22
C ALA A 574 8.71 13.92 8.32
N LEU A 575 7.54 14.48 8.65
CA LEU A 575 7.40 15.45 9.75
C LEU A 575 7.66 14.81 11.12
N SER A 576 7.18 13.58 11.31
CA SER A 576 7.48 12.80 12.52
C SER A 576 8.97 12.53 12.64
N PHE A 577 9.64 12.17 11.54
CA PHE A 577 11.09 11.98 11.49
C PHE A 577 11.83 13.27 11.81
N LEU A 578 11.40 14.41 11.27
CA LEU A 578 12.04 15.71 11.48
C LEU A 578 12.14 16.06 12.97
N TYR A 579 11.10 15.74 13.76
CA TYR A 579 11.14 15.90 15.22
C TYR A 579 12.27 15.09 15.89
N TYR A 580 12.51 13.84 15.47
CA TYR A 580 13.59 13.02 16.04
C TYR A 580 14.98 13.35 15.47
N PHE A 581 15.07 13.83 14.24
CA PHE A 581 16.32 14.36 13.67
C PHE A 581 16.87 15.53 14.50
N SER A 582 15.98 16.24 15.20
CA SER A 582 16.26 17.44 15.99
C SER A 582 17.15 17.21 17.22
N ILE A 583 17.40 15.96 17.63
CA ILE A 583 18.24 15.63 18.80
C ILE A 583 19.66 16.25 18.68
N ASN A 584 20.14 16.53 17.47
CA ASN A 584 21.47 17.11 17.20
C ASN A 584 21.45 18.62 16.83
N ASN A 585 20.36 19.33 17.13
CA ASN A 585 20.03 20.72 16.76
C ASN A 585 19.68 20.94 15.28
N PHE A 586 18.67 21.78 15.01
CA PHE A 586 18.40 22.27 13.66
C PHE A 586 19.48 23.26 13.22
N SER A 587 20.10 23.03 12.06
CA SER A 587 20.94 24.05 11.45
C SER A 587 20.08 25.14 10.79
N SER A 588 20.62 26.35 10.72
CA SER A 588 20.00 27.47 9.99
C SER A 588 19.71 27.13 8.51
N PRO A 589 20.60 26.46 7.75
CA PRO A 589 20.30 26.01 6.39
C PRO A 589 19.10 25.06 6.27
N LEU A 590 18.91 24.15 7.25
CA LEU A 590 17.76 23.27 7.28
C LEU A 590 16.46 24.04 7.49
N LEU A 591 16.44 24.99 8.43
CA LEU A 591 15.26 25.83 8.66
C LEU A 591 14.91 26.68 7.43
N GLU A 592 15.90 27.27 6.75
CA GLU A 592 15.67 28.01 5.50
C GLU A 592 15.09 27.12 4.38
N SER A 593 15.52 25.86 4.29
CA SER A 593 14.95 24.90 3.33
C SER A 593 13.50 24.56 3.65
N ILE A 594 13.15 24.45 4.94
CA ILE A 594 11.77 24.21 5.39
C ILE A 594 10.91 25.44 5.13
N VAL A 595 11.41 26.66 5.39
CA VAL A 595 10.71 27.92 5.03
C VAL A 595 10.42 27.94 3.54
N SER A 596 11.42 27.64 2.70
CA SER A 596 11.25 27.59 1.25
C SER A 596 10.17 26.58 0.82
N CYS A 597 10.12 25.42 1.48
CA CYS A 597 9.09 24.41 1.27
C CYS A 597 7.70 24.90 1.69
N CYS A 598 7.58 25.56 2.85
CA CYS A 598 6.33 26.16 3.35
C CYS A 598 5.78 27.27 2.45
N LEU A 599 6.68 27.99 1.75
CA LEU A 599 6.32 29.06 0.81
C LEU A 599 5.97 28.53 -0.59
N TYR A 600 6.02 27.22 -0.81
CA TYR A 600 5.68 26.60 -2.08
C TYR A 600 4.15 26.63 -2.31
N PRO A 601 3.65 27.21 -3.44
CA PRO A 601 2.22 27.43 -3.64
C PRO A 601 1.35 26.15 -3.65
N GLN A 602 1.91 24.99 -4.01
CA GLN A 602 1.16 23.74 -4.09
C GLN A 602 1.14 22.95 -2.78
N LEU A 603 1.78 23.45 -1.72
CA LEU A 603 1.75 22.79 -0.41
C LEU A 603 0.38 22.95 0.22
N GLU A 604 -0.22 21.85 0.64
CA GLU A 604 -1.55 21.89 1.26
C GLU A 604 -1.51 22.61 2.63
N PRO A 605 -2.47 23.50 2.94
CA PRO A 605 -2.48 24.26 4.19
C PRO A 605 -2.35 23.42 5.46
N ALA A 606 -2.98 22.25 5.50
CA ALA A 606 -2.90 21.35 6.66
C ALA A 606 -1.47 20.83 6.92
N VAL A 607 -0.65 20.62 5.89
CA VAL A 607 0.78 20.27 6.06
C VAL A 607 1.58 21.46 6.54
N LEU A 608 1.37 22.66 5.97
CA LEU A 608 2.01 23.90 6.43
C LEU A 608 1.81 24.12 7.93
N TYR A 609 0.56 23.99 8.38
CA TYR A 609 0.18 24.08 9.78
C TYR A 609 0.88 23.05 10.66
N ARG A 610 0.99 21.81 10.19
CA ARG A 610 1.67 20.73 10.90
C ARG A 610 3.18 20.99 10.99
N ILE A 611 3.81 21.56 9.97
CA ILE A 611 5.23 21.95 10.00
C ILE A 611 5.47 22.99 11.10
N VAL A 612 4.64 24.03 11.17
CA VAL A 612 4.76 25.06 12.21
C VAL A 612 4.65 24.45 13.62
N ASP A 613 3.73 23.50 13.80
CA ASP A 613 3.55 22.80 15.07
C ASP A 613 4.80 21.96 15.42
N VAL A 614 5.33 21.17 14.48
CA VAL A 614 6.52 20.33 14.71
C VAL A 614 7.77 21.16 15.01
N VAL A 615 8.00 22.25 14.26
CA VAL A 615 9.14 23.16 14.50
C VAL A 615 9.01 23.83 15.87
N HIS A 616 7.81 24.21 16.27
CA HIS A 616 7.57 24.80 17.59
C HIS A 616 7.73 23.78 18.74
N ASP A 617 7.28 22.53 18.54
CA ASP A 617 7.49 21.46 19.52
C ASP A 617 8.98 21.10 19.66
N ALA A 618 9.74 21.12 18.55
CA ALA A 618 11.20 20.96 18.59
C ALA A 618 11.90 22.12 19.32
N TYR A 619 11.43 23.35 19.15
CA TYR A 619 11.88 24.48 19.96
C TYR A 619 11.61 24.26 21.46
N LYS A 620 10.40 23.82 21.84
CA LYS A 620 10.06 23.52 23.25
C LYS A 620 10.93 22.43 23.86
N ALA A 621 11.33 21.44 23.05
CA ALA A 621 12.25 20.39 23.46
C ALA A 621 13.72 20.86 23.59
N GLY A 622 14.03 22.09 23.17
CA GLY A 622 15.36 22.69 23.29
C GLY A 622 16.28 22.48 22.08
N TYR A 623 15.77 21.98 20.96
CA TYR A 623 16.56 21.64 19.76
C TYR A 623 16.80 22.80 18.80
N ILE A 624 16.12 23.93 19.01
CA ILE A 624 16.21 25.12 18.14
C ILE A 624 16.52 26.33 19.02
N GLN A 625 17.49 27.13 18.60
CA GLN A 625 17.76 28.40 19.28
C GLN A 625 16.59 29.36 19.11
N ILE A 626 16.32 30.17 20.13
CA ILE A 626 15.18 31.11 20.11
C ILE A 626 15.25 32.09 18.93
N THR A 627 16.45 32.52 18.54
CA THR A 627 16.69 33.42 17.40
C THR A 627 16.32 32.76 16.07
N ASP A 628 16.65 31.50 15.89
CA ASP A 628 16.36 30.75 14.67
C ASP A 628 14.87 30.42 14.57
N HIS A 629 14.24 30.08 15.70
CA HIS A 629 12.79 29.87 15.75
C HIS A 629 12.01 31.14 15.40
N PHE A 630 12.41 32.28 15.95
CA PHE A 630 11.83 33.57 15.59
C PHE A 630 12.05 33.90 14.11
N SER A 631 13.27 33.70 13.60
CA SER A 631 13.59 33.94 12.20
C SER A 631 12.72 33.09 11.27
N PHE A 632 12.48 31.82 11.64
CA PHE A 632 11.57 30.92 10.93
C PHE A 632 10.13 31.46 10.90
N LEU A 633 9.54 31.78 12.05
CA LEU A 633 8.15 32.24 12.15
C LEU A 633 7.93 33.56 11.41
N ILE A 634 8.86 34.52 11.57
CA ILE A 634 8.74 35.84 10.92
C ILE A 634 8.96 35.73 9.41
N SER A 635 9.94 34.95 8.96
CA SER A 635 10.18 34.75 7.51
C SER A 635 8.98 34.10 6.82
N LEU A 636 8.30 33.18 7.51
CA LEU A 636 7.12 32.53 6.97
C LEU A 636 5.98 33.53 6.77
N ILE A 637 5.74 34.42 7.74
CA ILE A 637 4.68 35.45 7.64
C ILE A 637 5.05 36.54 6.63
N SER A 638 6.31 37.01 6.62
CA SER A 638 6.69 38.14 5.77
C SER A 638 6.81 37.78 4.29
N ARG A 639 7.20 36.53 3.98
CA ARG A 639 7.43 36.06 2.59
C ARG A 639 6.27 35.28 1.98
N PHE A 640 5.20 34.97 2.75
CA PHE A 640 4.05 34.24 2.22
C PHE A 640 3.37 35.00 1.08
N LYS A 641 3.32 34.41 -0.11
CA LYS A 641 2.69 35.04 -1.28
C LYS A 641 1.20 34.70 -1.32
N VAL A 642 0.35 35.68 -1.01
CA VAL A 642 -1.12 35.54 -1.10
C VAL A 642 -1.62 35.46 -2.56
N VAL A 643 -0.86 36.02 -3.51
CA VAL A 643 -1.12 35.93 -4.95
C VAL A 643 0.15 35.48 -5.67
N PRO A 644 0.23 34.24 -6.21
CA PRO A 644 1.39 33.79 -6.97
C PRO A 644 1.62 34.59 -8.26
N GLU A 645 2.88 34.92 -8.55
CA GLU A 645 3.32 35.83 -9.64
C GLU A 645 2.98 35.33 -11.06
N LYS A 646 2.74 34.02 -11.25
CA LYS A 646 2.50 33.43 -12.58
C LYS A 646 1.03 33.51 -13.04
N ASP A 647 0.07 33.85 -12.17
CA ASP A 647 -1.38 33.69 -12.45
C ASP A 647 -2.23 34.96 -12.25
N GLN A 648 -1.60 36.14 -12.13
CA GLN A 648 -2.30 37.42 -11.89
C GLN A 648 -3.38 37.77 -12.94
N LEU A 649 -3.36 37.15 -14.12
CA LEU A 649 -4.30 37.40 -15.21
C LEU A 649 -5.40 36.33 -15.37
N ALA A 650 -5.37 35.23 -14.60
CA ALA A 650 -6.26 34.07 -14.80
C ALA A 650 -6.95 33.52 -13.54
N MET A 651 -6.63 34.03 -12.34
CA MET A 651 -7.10 33.45 -11.08
C MET A 651 -8.58 33.75 -10.78
N GLU A 652 -9.35 32.72 -10.41
CA GLU A 652 -10.74 32.87 -9.95
C GLU A 652 -10.79 33.48 -8.52
N CYS A 653 -11.81 34.28 -8.21
CA CYS A 653 -11.95 34.93 -6.89
C CYS A 653 -11.89 33.95 -5.71
N ASN A 654 -12.37 32.71 -5.89
CA ASN A 654 -12.41 31.69 -4.84
C ASN A 654 -11.01 31.20 -4.42
N GLU A 655 -10.05 31.12 -5.34
CA GLU A 655 -8.68 30.67 -5.03
C GLU A 655 -7.93 31.72 -4.22
N GLN A 656 -8.10 33.00 -4.57
CA GLN A 656 -7.49 34.11 -3.85
C GLN A 656 -8.02 34.25 -2.40
N GLU A 657 -9.31 33.98 -2.18
CA GLU A 657 -9.91 33.90 -0.83
C GLU A 657 -9.30 32.76 -0.01
N THR A 658 -8.97 31.64 -0.65
CA THR A 658 -8.37 30.47 0.00
C THR A 658 -6.94 30.76 0.51
N TYR A 659 -6.10 31.45 -0.27
CA TYR A 659 -4.76 31.86 0.17
C TYR A 659 -4.79 32.92 1.29
N ARG A 660 -5.74 33.89 1.23
CA ARG A 660 -5.96 34.85 2.33
C ARG A 660 -6.39 34.13 3.61
N GLY A 661 -7.33 33.18 3.51
CA GLY A 661 -7.73 32.33 4.63
C GLY A 661 -6.55 31.55 5.21
N THR A 662 -5.67 31.03 4.35
CA THR A 662 -4.47 30.29 4.76
C THR A 662 -3.51 31.17 5.57
N LEU A 663 -3.21 32.39 5.10
CA LEU A 663 -2.34 33.33 5.81
C LEU A 663 -2.96 33.81 7.13
N LYS A 664 -4.29 33.99 7.18
CA LYS A 664 -5.00 34.37 8.41
C LYS A 664 -4.82 33.29 9.49
N GLU A 665 -5.16 32.04 9.18
CA GLU A 665 -4.99 30.90 10.10
C GLU A 665 -3.53 30.70 10.50
N LEU A 666 -2.60 30.86 9.55
CA LEU A 666 -1.17 30.84 9.83
C LEU A 666 -0.76 31.93 10.83
N THR A 667 -1.27 33.16 10.65
CA THR A 667 -1.01 34.29 11.56
C THR A 667 -1.53 33.98 12.97
N GLU A 668 -2.73 33.44 13.09
CA GLU A 668 -3.34 33.06 14.37
C GLU A 668 -2.52 31.97 15.07
N ARG A 669 -2.07 30.95 14.33
CA ARG A 669 -1.16 29.91 14.85
C ARG A 669 0.17 30.50 15.31
N VAL A 670 0.84 31.32 14.51
CA VAL A 670 2.10 31.98 14.88
C VAL A 670 1.91 32.82 16.15
N CYS A 671 0.85 33.62 16.24
CA CYS A 671 0.53 34.39 17.43
C CYS A 671 0.34 33.49 18.67
N SER A 672 -0.41 32.40 18.54
CA SER A 672 -0.61 31.44 19.64
C SER A 672 0.70 30.80 20.11
N ARG A 673 1.61 30.49 19.18
CA ARG A 673 2.92 29.90 19.48
C ARG A 673 3.82 30.91 20.20
N LEU A 674 3.89 32.14 19.71
CA LEU A 674 4.66 33.22 20.34
C LEU A 674 4.17 33.53 21.76
N LEU A 675 2.84 33.58 21.98
CA LEU A 675 2.27 33.76 23.32
C LEU A 675 2.59 32.60 24.26
N SER A 676 2.72 31.38 23.74
CA SER A 676 3.07 30.21 24.56
C SER A 676 4.54 30.16 25.00
N MET A 677 5.40 31.03 24.45
CA MET A 677 6.83 31.09 24.78
C MET A 677 7.12 31.84 26.09
N GLY A 678 6.20 32.69 26.58
CA GLY A 678 6.40 33.46 27.81
C GLY A 678 5.57 34.74 27.88
N ASP A 679 6.04 35.74 28.65
CA ASP A 679 5.39 37.06 28.71
C ASP A 679 5.48 37.75 27.34
N GLY A 680 4.32 38.06 26.75
CA GLY A 680 4.21 38.68 25.43
C GLY A 680 5.02 39.97 25.30
N SER A 681 5.16 40.76 26.37
CA SER A 681 5.94 42.00 26.35
C SER A 681 7.45 41.76 26.19
N LEU A 682 7.98 40.68 26.77
CA LEU A 682 9.40 40.31 26.61
C LEU A 682 9.66 39.73 25.21
N VAL A 683 8.73 38.90 24.72
CA VAL A 683 8.79 38.37 23.34
C VAL A 683 8.74 39.52 22.34
N LEU A 684 7.89 40.53 22.58
CA LEU A 684 7.83 41.74 21.76
C LEU A 684 9.16 42.48 21.76
N GLN A 685 9.79 42.70 22.91
CA GLN A 685 11.09 43.39 22.99
C GLN A 685 12.20 42.69 22.20
N ILE A 686 12.21 41.35 22.17
CA ILE A 686 13.20 40.58 21.40
C ILE A 686 12.91 40.69 19.90
N LEU A 687 11.65 40.62 19.50
CA LEU A 687 11.22 40.64 18.11
C LEU A 687 11.11 42.05 17.51
N GLU A 688 11.06 43.08 18.36
CA GLU A 688 10.72 44.46 17.98
C GLU A 688 11.54 44.91 16.78
N LYS A 689 12.87 44.80 16.87
CA LYS A 689 13.78 45.23 15.79
C LYS A 689 13.48 44.50 14.47
N VAL A 690 13.30 43.18 14.52
CA VAL A 690 13.07 42.35 13.31
C VAL A 690 11.73 42.68 12.67
N LEU A 691 10.68 42.87 13.48
CA LEU A 691 9.35 43.25 13.00
C LEU A 691 9.37 44.65 12.36
N LEU A 692 10.08 45.62 12.95
CA LEU A 692 10.24 46.96 12.38
C LEU A 692 11.04 46.94 11.07
N GLU A 693 12.08 46.12 10.97
CA GLU A 693 12.83 45.93 9.72
C GLU A 693 11.91 45.40 8.61
N GLN A 694 11.03 44.43 8.90
CA GLN A 694 10.05 43.95 7.91
C GLN A 694 9.03 45.03 7.53
N ILE A 695 8.57 45.85 8.47
CA ILE A 695 7.64 46.96 8.19
C ILE A 695 8.28 48.02 7.27
N ASN A 696 9.57 48.32 7.48
CA ASN A 696 10.30 49.27 6.65
C ASN A 696 10.44 48.81 5.18
N LEU A 697 10.37 47.50 4.92
CA LEU A 697 10.35 46.94 3.56
C LEU A 697 9.01 47.18 2.82
N LYS A 698 8.01 47.79 3.49
CA LYS A 698 6.66 48.03 2.96
C LYS A 698 6.01 46.74 2.42
N PRO A 699 5.69 45.78 3.31
CA PRO A 699 5.11 44.51 2.91
C PRO A 699 3.73 44.71 2.23
N ALA A 700 3.31 43.74 1.43
CA ALA A 700 1.98 43.72 0.85
C ALA A 700 0.89 43.81 1.93
N LEU A 701 -0.31 44.29 1.57
CA LEU A 701 -1.39 44.58 2.53
C LEU A 701 -1.69 43.42 3.50
N ASP A 702 -1.76 42.19 2.99
CA ASP A 702 -2.04 41.00 3.79
C ASP A 702 -0.90 40.65 4.78
N ASN A 703 0.35 40.67 4.31
CA ASN A 703 1.53 40.42 5.14
C ASN A 703 1.74 41.54 6.18
N GLY A 704 1.48 42.79 5.78
CA GLY A 704 1.48 43.94 6.68
C GLY A 704 0.43 43.78 7.79
N CYS A 705 -0.78 43.33 7.44
CA CYS A 705 -1.82 43.01 8.43
C CYS A 705 -1.37 41.94 9.41
N ALA A 706 -0.77 40.86 8.91
CA ALA A 706 -0.27 39.76 9.74
C ALA A 706 0.80 40.23 10.74
N ILE A 707 1.77 41.04 10.28
CA ILE A 707 2.81 41.61 11.14
C ILE A 707 2.21 42.54 12.20
N LEU A 708 1.29 43.43 11.82
CA LEU A 708 0.61 44.32 12.78
C LEU A 708 -0.22 43.54 13.82
N ARG A 709 -0.81 42.40 13.42
CA ARG A 709 -1.52 41.49 14.34
C ARG A 709 -0.58 40.80 15.31
N ILE A 710 0.62 40.40 14.88
CA ILE A 710 1.65 39.87 15.78
C ILE A 710 2.02 40.93 16.82
N ILE A 711 2.31 42.16 16.40
CA ILE A 711 2.62 43.29 17.32
C ILE A 711 1.47 43.51 18.30
N SER A 712 0.24 43.62 17.79
CA SER A 712 -0.96 43.86 18.61
C SER A 712 -1.21 42.73 19.62
N THR A 713 -0.91 41.49 19.24
CA THR A 713 -1.13 40.32 20.12
C THR A 713 -0.08 40.25 21.22
N LEU A 714 1.16 40.63 20.94
CA LEU A 714 2.25 40.60 21.92
C LEU A 714 2.23 41.82 22.86
N ASP A 715 1.67 42.95 22.43
CA ASP A 715 1.48 44.17 23.23
C ASP A 715 0.36 44.00 24.28
N SER A 716 0.62 43.16 25.27
CA SER A 716 -0.36 42.68 26.27
C SER A 716 -0.66 43.68 27.40
N LYS A 717 0.17 44.71 27.60
CA LYS A 717 0.04 45.76 28.62
C LYS A 717 -0.04 47.14 27.92
N PRO A 718 -0.69 48.17 28.50
CA PRO A 718 -0.69 49.51 27.89
C PRO A 718 0.74 49.99 27.62
N THR A 719 0.95 50.54 26.42
CA THR A 719 2.11 50.31 25.55
C THR A 719 3.50 50.29 26.19
N THR A 720 4.23 49.19 25.94
CA THR A 720 5.70 49.09 26.11
C THR A 720 6.47 49.32 24.80
N LEU A 721 5.80 49.76 23.73
CA LEU A 721 6.44 50.07 22.44
C LEU A 721 7.54 51.13 22.62
N SER A 722 8.72 50.87 22.07
CA SER A 722 9.81 51.84 22.07
C SER A 722 9.48 53.09 21.25
N GLU A 723 10.21 54.18 21.49
CA GLU A 723 10.07 55.40 20.69
C GLU A 723 10.44 55.18 19.21
N SER A 724 11.39 54.28 18.94
CA SER A 724 11.70 53.82 17.58
C SER A 724 10.52 53.10 16.93
N SER A 725 9.82 52.24 17.66
CA SER A 725 8.61 51.57 17.15
C SER A 725 7.51 52.56 16.82
N ILE A 726 7.25 53.53 17.69
CA ILE A 726 6.24 54.57 17.44
C ILE A 726 6.59 55.36 16.18
N THR A 727 7.86 55.70 15.98
CA THR A 727 8.32 56.46 14.81
C THR A 727 8.21 55.66 13.50
N THR A 728 8.60 54.39 13.50
CA THR A 728 8.49 53.53 12.30
C THR A 728 7.02 53.22 11.98
N LEU A 729 6.21 52.89 12.99
CA LEU A 729 4.79 52.62 12.81
C LEU A 729 4.03 53.88 12.35
N SER A 730 4.33 55.06 12.89
CA SER A 730 3.69 56.31 12.44
C SER A 730 4.04 56.66 11.00
N GLY A 731 5.22 56.23 10.50
CA GLY A 731 5.60 56.33 9.09
C GLY A 731 4.85 55.35 8.17
N PHE A 732 4.56 54.13 8.64
CA PHE A 732 3.95 53.05 7.85
C PHE A 732 2.41 53.08 7.85
N LEU A 733 1.79 53.25 9.02
CA LEU A 733 0.34 53.13 9.22
C LEU A 733 -0.52 54.04 8.32
N PRO A 734 -0.16 55.30 8.04
CA PRO A 734 -0.92 56.13 7.11
C PRO A 734 -1.03 55.52 5.71
N GLY A 735 0.08 54.98 5.18
CA GLY A 735 0.10 54.31 3.88
C GLY A 735 -0.75 53.04 3.89
N TYR A 736 -0.59 52.21 4.91
CA TYR A 736 -1.38 50.99 5.12
C TYR A 736 -2.90 51.27 5.18
N LEU A 737 -3.32 52.28 5.94
CA LEU A 737 -4.74 52.65 6.04
C LEU A 737 -5.30 53.21 4.72
N ILE A 738 -4.49 53.97 3.97
CA ILE A 738 -4.86 54.43 2.63
C ILE A 738 -5.02 53.25 1.67
N ASP A 739 -4.14 52.25 1.74
CA ASP A 739 -4.23 51.06 0.88
C ASP A 739 -5.50 50.25 1.17
N ILE A 740 -5.92 50.13 2.45
CA ILE A 740 -7.21 49.54 2.82
C ILE A 740 -8.36 50.30 2.13
N VAL A 741 -8.38 51.63 2.24
CA VAL A 741 -9.44 52.47 1.66
C VAL A 741 -9.47 52.37 0.14
N LYS A 742 -8.32 52.31 -0.52
CA LYS A 742 -8.25 52.14 -1.98
C LYS A 742 -8.76 50.78 -2.44
N CYS A 743 -8.69 49.76 -1.59
CA CYS A 743 -9.33 48.48 -1.84
C CYS A 743 -10.86 48.53 -1.63
N ILE A 744 -11.42 49.63 -1.08
CA ILE A 744 -12.87 49.88 -0.87
C ILE A 744 -13.50 50.61 -2.05
N PRO A 745 -14.24 49.93 -2.95
CA PRO A 745 -15.06 50.61 -3.93
C PRO A 745 -16.27 51.28 -3.25
N GLU A 746 -16.49 52.56 -3.55
CA GLU A 746 -17.58 53.39 -3.00
C GLU A 746 -19.00 52.80 -3.27
N ASP A 747 -19.15 51.93 -4.28
CA ASP A 747 -20.42 51.34 -4.68
C ASP A 747 -20.84 50.05 -3.92
N LYS A 748 -20.01 49.52 -3.01
CA LYS A 748 -20.24 48.20 -2.34
C LYS A 748 -20.34 48.25 -0.81
N GLU A 749 -20.62 49.40 -0.20
CA GLU A 749 -20.81 49.57 1.26
C GLU A 749 -21.92 48.69 1.88
N SER A 750 -22.75 48.03 1.05
CA SER A 750 -23.95 47.29 1.49
C SER A 750 -23.80 45.76 1.61
N SER A 751 -22.65 45.16 1.31
CA SER A 751 -22.48 43.70 1.49
C SER A 751 -21.82 43.35 2.83
N SER A 752 -22.46 42.45 3.60
CA SER A 752 -22.01 42.07 4.94
C SER A 752 -20.61 41.46 4.97
N LEU A 753 -20.27 40.64 3.96
CA LEU A 753 -18.95 40.02 3.80
C LEU A 753 -17.82 41.05 3.67
N TYR A 754 -18.09 42.16 2.98
CA TYR A 754 -17.12 43.21 2.70
C TYR A 754 -16.76 44.03 3.96
N ASN A 755 -17.75 44.25 4.83
CA ASN A 755 -17.54 44.90 6.13
C ASN A 755 -16.69 44.03 7.07
N GLU A 756 -16.85 42.70 7.03
CA GLU A 756 -16.01 41.77 7.80
C GLU A 756 -14.54 41.80 7.33
N THR A 757 -14.31 41.85 6.01
CA THR A 757 -12.95 41.96 5.44
C THR A 757 -12.28 43.29 5.81
N CYS A 758 -12.98 44.42 5.68
CA CYS A 758 -12.43 45.72 6.10
C CYS A 758 -12.13 45.76 7.60
N HIS A 759 -13.03 45.20 8.42
CA HIS A 759 -12.81 45.10 9.86
C HIS A 759 -11.57 44.27 10.19
N TYR A 760 -11.31 43.18 9.45
CA TYR A 760 -10.10 42.37 9.63
C TYR A 760 -8.80 43.18 9.48
N TYR A 761 -8.70 44.07 8.48
CA TYR A 761 -7.50 44.89 8.28
C TYR A 761 -7.40 46.08 9.23
N LEU A 762 -8.52 46.67 9.64
CA LEU A 762 -8.55 47.85 10.52
C LEU A 762 -8.31 47.51 11.99
N LEU A 763 -8.75 46.33 12.45
CA LEU A 763 -8.70 45.91 13.85
C LEU A 763 -7.31 46.06 14.51
N PRO A 764 -6.18 45.60 13.93
CA PRO A 764 -4.87 45.78 14.57
C PRO A 764 -4.49 47.25 14.74
N CYS A 765 -4.81 48.12 13.76
CA CYS A 765 -4.56 49.56 13.88
C CYS A 765 -5.36 50.18 15.02
N TYR A 766 -6.65 49.83 15.13
CA TYR A 766 -7.53 50.35 16.17
C TYR A 766 -7.08 49.91 17.56
N PHE A 767 -6.63 48.67 17.70
CA PHE A 767 -6.05 48.18 18.94
C PHE A 767 -4.80 48.98 19.35
N MET A 768 -3.88 49.24 18.40
CA MET A 768 -2.67 50.02 18.68
C MET A 768 -2.99 51.49 19.04
N PHE A 769 -3.99 52.10 18.39
CA PHE A 769 -4.44 53.45 18.72
C PHE A 769 -5.04 53.55 20.12
N ASP A 770 -5.82 52.54 20.54
CA ASP A 770 -6.39 52.46 21.90
C ASP A 770 -5.30 52.35 22.97
N ARG A 771 -4.18 51.69 22.65
CA ARG A 771 -3.06 51.51 23.58
C ARG A 771 -2.12 52.70 23.63
N SER A 772 -1.95 53.46 22.52
CA SER A 772 -1.01 54.60 22.43
C SER A 772 -1.65 55.84 21.79
N SER A 773 -1.96 56.82 22.63
CA SER A 773 -2.38 58.15 22.18
C SER A 773 -1.27 58.87 21.39
N LYS A 774 0.01 58.71 21.81
CA LYS A 774 1.17 59.29 21.11
C LYS A 774 1.27 58.76 19.67
N LEU A 775 1.08 57.46 19.45
CA LEU A 775 1.08 56.87 18.11
C LEU A 775 -0.07 57.43 17.26
N THR A 776 -1.26 57.54 17.84
CA THR A 776 -2.44 58.08 17.14
C THR A 776 -2.22 59.52 16.70
N GLU A 777 -1.68 60.36 17.59
CA GLU A 777 -1.36 61.75 17.30
C GLU A 777 -0.32 61.88 16.18
N GLU A 778 0.77 61.10 16.23
CA GLU A 778 1.81 61.13 15.20
C GLU A 778 1.32 60.62 13.83
N VAL A 779 0.44 59.61 13.82
CA VAL A 779 -0.22 59.15 12.57
C VAL A 779 -1.09 60.24 11.97
N LEU A 780 -1.88 60.95 12.79
CA LEU A 780 -2.73 62.07 12.33
C LEU A 780 -1.90 63.25 11.83
N LYS A 781 -0.79 63.61 12.52
CA LYS A 781 0.17 64.62 12.02
C LYS A 781 0.78 64.21 10.68
N ARG A 782 1.12 62.93 10.51
CA ARG A 782 1.66 62.43 9.24
C ARG A 782 0.63 62.51 8.12
N MET A 783 -0.62 62.13 8.38
CA MET A 783 -1.74 62.30 7.43
C MET A 783 -1.97 63.78 7.09
N GLN A 784 -1.88 64.68 8.06
CA GLN A 784 -1.97 66.12 7.85
C GLN A 784 -0.83 66.65 6.98
N SER A 785 0.41 66.17 7.17
CA SER A 785 1.55 66.47 6.29
C SER A 785 1.29 66.03 4.85
N ILE A 786 0.79 64.79 4.67
CA ILE A 786 0.44 64.24 3.35
C ILE A 786 -0.59 65.16 2.66
N VAL A 787 -1.66 65.55 3.36
CA VAL A 787 -2.68 66.44 2.79
C VAL A 787 -2.11 67.83 2.46
N SER A 788 -1.29 68.41 3.33
CA SER A 788 -0.64 69.71 3.09
C SER A 788 0.32 69.68 1.89
N GLU A 789 1.15 68.64 1.78
CA GLU A 789 2.10 68.47 0.67
C GLU A 789 1.38 68.33 -0.66
N ASN A 790 0.32 67.52 -0.71
CA ASN A 790 -0.47 67.30 -1.93
C ASN A 790 -1.33 68.53 -2.29
N THR A 791 -1.78 69.30 -1.30
CA THR A 791 -2.47 70.58 -1.53
C THR A 791 -1.54 71.58 -2.22
N LYS A 792 -0.29 71.72 -1.74
CA LYS A 792 0.73 72.58 -2.36
C LYS A 792 1.16 72.08 -3.74
N ALA A 793 1.23 70.76 -3.93
CA ALA A 793 1.47 70.16 -5.24
C ALA A 793 0.35 70.57 -6.23
N LEU A 794 -0.92 70.47 -5.84
CA LEU A 794 -2.05 70.88 -6.68
C LEU A 794 -2.03 72.36 -7.09
N GLU A 795 -1.51 73.23 -6.22
CA GLU A 795 -1.36 74.67 -6.50
C GLU A 795 -0.23 74.98 -7.48
N SER A 796 0.73 74.06 -7.66
CA SER A 796 1.93 74.25 -8.50
C SER A 796 1.92 73.46 -9.82
N VAL A 797 0.99 72.53 -10.00
CA VAL A 797 0.98 71.56 -11.10
C VAL A 797 0.28 72.10 -12.38
N GLN A 798 0.95 71.93 -13.54
CA GLN A 798 0.38 72.17 -14.89
C GLN A 798 -0.11 70.89 -15.59
N ASP A 799 0.14 69.71 -15.00
CA ASP A 799 -0.12 68.38 -15.58
C ASP A 799 -1.37 67.69 -14.98
N ARG A 800 -2.24 67.09 -15.81
CA ARG A 800 -3.56 66.59 -15.41
C ARG A 800 -3.51 65.27 -14.62
N GLU A 801 -2.54 64.40 -14.88
CA GLU A 801 -2.49 63.05 -14.30
C GLU A 801 -1.92 63.07 -12.87
N SER A 802 -0.86 63.85 -12.65
CA SER A 802 -0.29 64.13 -11.32
C SER A 802 -1.30 64.81 -10.38
N GLY A 803 -2.12 65.73 -10.91
CA GLY A 803 -3.19 66.39 -10.16
C GLY A 803 -4.31 65.43 -9.73
N ARG A 804 -4.64 64.41 -10.52
CA ARG A 804 -5.65 63.40 -10.18
C ARG A 804 -5.18 62.48 -9.06
N ASN A 805 -3.95 61.96 -9.14
CA ASN A 805 -3.36 61.12 -8.10
C ASN A 805 -3.26 61.81 -6.74
N SER A 806 -2.90 63.09 -6.75
CA SER A 806 -2.81 63.92 -5.53
C SER A 806 -4.19 64.15 -4.90
N LEU A 807 -5.23 64.32 -5.73
CA LEU A 807 -6.61 64.52 -5.27
C LEU A 807 -7.24 63.24 -4.73
N ASP A 808 -6.97 62.10 -5.38
CA ASP A 808 -7.39 60.77 -4.92
C ASP A 808 -6.71 60.39 -3.59
N LEU A 809 -5.46 60.81 -3.38
CA LEU A 809 -4.76 60.61 -2.12
C LEU A 809 -5.36 61.45 -0.99
N ILE A 810 -5.69 62.72 -1.24
CA ILE A 810 -6.38 63.58 -0.27
C ILE A 810 -7.74 62.98 0.08
N GLN A 811 -8.50 62.52 -0.92
CA GLN A 811 -9.76 61.82 -0.72
C GLN A 811 -9.60 60.57 0.15
N SER A 812 -8.58 59.75 -0.14
CA SER A 812 -8.29 58.54 0.63
C SER A 812 -8.00 58.86 2.09
N VAL A 813 -7.22 59.90 2.38
CA VAL A 813 -6.94 60.34 3.76
C VAL A 813 -8.22 60.79 4.47
N VAL A 814 -9.08 61.57 3.81
CA VAL A 814 -10.38 61.97 4.38
C VAL A 814 -11.24 60.74 4.69
N SER A 815 -11.31 59.77 3.77
CA SER A 815 -12.04 58.52 3.98
C SER A 815 -11.47 57.69 5.15
N VAL A 816 -10.15 57.64 5.33
CA VAL A 816 -9.52 57.00 6.51
C VAL A 816 -9.97 57.68 7.80
N VAL A 817 -9.94 59.02 7.87
CA VAL A 817 -10.37 59.75 9.07
C VAL A 817 -11.86 59.53 9.35
N LEU A 818 -12.69 59.45 8.31
CA LEU A 818 -14.12 59.12 8.45
C LEU A 818 -14.34 57.69 8.94
N LEU A 819 -13.56 56.71 8.47
CA LEU A 819 -13.60 55.33 8.97
C LEU A 819 -13.24 55.26 10.45
N MET A 820 -12.15 55.94 10.85
CA MET A 820 -11.74 56.05 12.26
C MET A 820 -12.81 56.74 13.11
N HIS A 821 -13.50 57.74 12.57
CA HIS A 821 -14.61 58.40 13.24
C HIS A 821 -15.84 57.49 13.39
N ASN A 822 -16.13 56.63 12.41
CA ASN A 822 -17.31 55.77 12.46
C ASN A 822 -17.22 54.70 13.57
N ASP A 823 -16.02 54.27 13.96
CA ASP A 823 -15.83 53.35 15.10
C ASP A 823 -15.96 54.08 16.45
N VAL A 824 -16.79 53.53 17.35
CA VAL A 824 -17.12 54.17 18.64
C VAL A 824 -15.92 54.29 19.58
N LYS A 825 -14.99 53.33 19.58
CA LYS A 825 -13.81 53.35 20.44
C LYS A 825 -12.76 54.29 19.88
N VAL A 826 -12.48 54.18 18.58
CA VAL A 826 -11.50 55.03 17.89
C VAL A 826 -11.92 56.49 17.88
N ARG A 827 -13.23 56.78 17.73
CA ARG A 827 -13.77 58.15 17.85
C ARG A 827 -13.38 58.83 19.16
N LYS A 828 -13.42 58.11 20.28
CA LYS A 828 -13.03 58.63 21.60
C LYS A 828 -11.52 58.84 21.74
N ILE A 829 -10.72 58.10 20.98
CA ILE A 829 -9.27 58.25 20.97
C ILE A 829 -8.90 59.47 20.12
N ILE A 830 -9.44 59.57 18.89
CA ILE A 830 -9.12 60.69 18.00
C ILE A 830 -9.69 62.03 18.48
N SER A 831 -10.67 62.05 19.40
CA SER A 831 -11.14 63.30 20.01
C SER A 831 -10.05 64.04 20.80
N SER A 832 -9.04 63.33 21.34
CA SER A 832 -7.91 64.00 21.98
C SER A 832 -6.95 64.68 21.00
N SER A 833 -7.01 64.31 19.72
CA SER A 833 -6.18 64.86 18.62
C SER A 833 -7.03 65.62 17.60
N LYS A 834 -8.05 66.32 18.10
CA LYS A 834 -8.98 67.10 17.26
C LYS A 834 -8.27 68.23 16.49
N SER A 835 -7.24 68.84 17.08
CA SER A 835 -6.45 69.90 16.46
C SER A 835 -5.90 69.48 15.10
N GLU A 836 -5.40 68.25 15.00
CA GLU A 836 -4.83 67.67 13.79
C GLU A 836 -5.91 67.44 12.72
N ILE A 837 -7.09 66.97 13.12
CA ILE A 837 -8.25 66.78 12.24
C ILE A 837 -8.77 68.13 11.71
N ASP A 838 -8.82 69.16 12.57
CA ASP A 838 -9.22 70.51 12.17
C ASP A 838 -8.23 71.13 11.18
N LEU A 839 -6.93 70.83 11.31
CA LEU A 839 -5.90 71.23 10.35
C LEU A 839 -6.04 70.50 9.00
N ILE A 840 -6.37 69.21 9.01
CA ILE A 840 -6.70 68.46 7.78
C ILE A 840 -7.91 69.11 7.09
N LEU A 841 -8.96 69.42 7.86
CA LEU A 841 -10.16 70.08 7.35
C LEU A 841 -9.86 71.46 6.75
N GLN A 842 -9.01 72.26 7.40
CA GLN A 842 -8.60 73.57 6.87
C GLN A 842 -7.88 73.46 5.53
N ASN A 843 -6.98 72.48 5.36
CA ASN A 843 -6.28 72.24 4.10
C ASN A 843 -7.23 71.75 2.99
N VAL A 844 -8.24 70.95 3.32
CA VAL A 844 -9.26 70.52 2.34
C VAL A 844 -10.18 71.68 1.94
N ILE A 845 -10.52 72.58 2.86
CA ILE A 845 -11.34 73.76 2.58
C ILE A 845 -10.56 74.82 1.79
N SER A 846 -9.26 75.01 2.06
CA SER A 846 -8.44 75.98 1.32
C SER A 846 -8.41 75.66 -0.17
N LEU A 847 -8.36 74.38 -0.55
CA LEU A 847 -8.50 73.89 -1.93
C LEU A 847 -9.85 74.21 -2.59
N GLN A 848 -10.93 74.35 -1.81
CA GLN A 848 -12.25 74.75 -2.32
C GLN A 848 -12.32 76.27 -2.58
N SER A 849 -11.56 77.04 -1.79
CA SER A 849 -11.57 78.52 -1.81
C SER A 849 -10.54 79.13 -2.76
N SER A 850 -9.45 78.41 -3.06
CA SER A 850 -8.44 78.89 -4.01
C SER A 850 -9.03 78.86 -5.42
N GLY A 851 -8.94 79.97 -6.14
CA GLY A 851 -9.37 80.11 -7.54
C GLY A 851 -8.50 79.32 -8.53
N SER A 852 -8.05 78.12 -8.15
CA SER A 852 -7.16 77.29 -8.95
C SER A 852 -7.88 76.81 -10.22
N THR A 853 -7.28 77.17 -11.35
CA THR A 853 -7.70 76.83 -12.72
C THR A 853 -7.26 75.42 -13.13
N SER A 854 -6.56 74.67 -12.26
CA SER A 854 -5.98 73.34 -12.53
C SER A 854 -6.91 72.15 -12.24
N LEU A 855 -8.01 72.36 -11.50
CA LEU A 855 -8.90 71.29 -11.04
C LEU A 855 -10.09 71.03 -11.97
N THR A 856 -10.35 69.76 -12.29
CA THR A 856 -11.55 69.32 -13.04
C THR A 856 -12.84 69.60 -12.25
N VAL A 857 -13.96 69.77 -12.94
CA VAL A 857 -15.29 69.99 -12.32
C VAL A 857 -15.64 68.86 -11.35
N GLU A 858 -15.32 67.63 -11.73
CA GLU A 858 -15.47 66.42 -10.91
C GLU A 858 -14.59 66.46 -9.65
N GLY A 859 -13.32 66.82 -9.77
CA GLY A 859 -12.40 66.96 -8.63
C GLY A 859 -12.85 68.03 -7.62
N LYS A 860 -13.36 69.18 -8.10
CA LYS A 860 -13.93 70.22 -7.22
C LYS A 860 -15.18 69.73 -6.48
N HIS A 861 -16.04 68.96 -7.15
CA HIS A 861 -17.22 68.37 -6.54
C HIS A 861 -16.84 67.33 -5.47
N MET A 862 -15.89 66.43 -5.76
CA MET A 862 -15.41 65.43 -4.80
C MET A 862 -14.81 66.07 -3.54
N MET A 863 -13.94 67.06 -3.70
CA MET A 863 -13.33 67.77 -2.56
C MET A 863 -14.35 68.57 -1.73
N LYS A 864 -15.40 69.09 -2.38
CA LYS A 864 -16.53 69.73 -1.68
C LYS A 864 -17.26 68.73 -0.79
N MET A 865 -17.63 67.58 -1.32
CA MET A 865 -18.32 66.52 -0.58
C MET A 865 -17.45 65.97 0.57
N ALA A 866 -16.16 65.75 0.33
CA ALA A 866 -15.22 65.28 1.34
C ALA A 866 -15.04 66.29 2.48
N GLY A 867 -14.89 67.57 2.15
CA GLY A 867 -14.80 68.65 3.14
C GLY A 867 -16.08 68.80 3.97
N GLU A 868 -17.26 68.64 3.37
CA GLU A 868 -18.54 68.67 4.09
C GLU A 868 -18.69 67.48 5.06
N ARG A 869 -18.35 66.25 4.62
CA ARG A 869 -18.36 65.05 5.48
C ARG A 869 -17.38 65.17 6.65
N LEU A 870 -16.15 65.62 6.38
CA LEU A 870 -15.14 65.82 7.41
C LEU A 870 -15.53 66.93 8.40
N LYS A 871 -16.19 68.00 7.93
CA LYS A 871 -16.74 69.06 8.78
C LYS A 871 -17.82 68.56 9.74
N ILE A 872 -18.67 67.63 9.29
CA ILE A 872 -19.67 66.97 10.15
C ILE A 872 -18.96 66.10 11.20
N ALA A 873 -17.98 65.29 10.79
CA ALA A 873 -17.21 64.44 11.67
C ALA A 873 -16.45 65.23 12.75
N SER A 874 -15.68 66.27 12.38
CA SER A 874 -14.96 67.15 13.32
C SER A 874 -15.90 67.81 14.34
N LYS A 875 -17.07 68.30 13.90
CA LYS A 875 -18.06 68.91 14.81
C LYS A 875 -18.63 67.92 15.82
N SER A 876 -18.78 66.65 15.46
CA SER A 876 -19.30 65.62 16.36
C SER A 876 -18.28 65.09 17.38
N LEU A 877 -17.00 65.50 17.29
CA LEU A 877 -15.98 65.24 18.31
C LEU A 877 -16.02 66.24 19.48
N LEU A 878 -17.00 67.17 19.50
CA LEU A 878 -17.19 68.22 20.52
C LEU A 878 -17.99 67.78 21.76
N THR A 879 -18.36 66.50 21.85
CA THR A 879 -19.08 65.89 22.98
C THR A 879 -18.34 64.66 23.45
#